data_AF-A0A8T4LGB1-F1
#
_entry.id   AF-A0A8T4LGB1-F1
#
_cell.length_a   1.000
_cell.length_b   1.000
_cell.length_c   1.000
_cell.angle_alpha   90.00
_cell.angle_beta   90.00
_cell.angle_gamma   90.00
#
_symmetry.space_group_name_H-M   'P 1'
#
loop_
_entity.id
_entity.type
_entity.pdbx_description
1 polymer ?
#
loop_
_entity_poly.entity_id
_entity_poly.type
_entity_poly.pdbx_seq_one_letter_code
_entity_poly.pdbx_strand_id
1 'polypeptide(L)'
;MGNIDDLLKKYSGKLSKEIDTNYTPGDISKEYLTFKKEMMPQLSRYEKLAKAFGSFMKVRISEKDSLKVQKKLDMAHLDITPSQVAVFSFVSMFFVFFLGLLVFLLAYFWQGASFDFSKGLLFLFLVLIASFFVFYYSYTSPSRLANNLRLKASSQMVPCVLYVVVYMKHTSNLERAIAFASQHLQAPLSLDLKKIFWDVETGKYSTIKESLDNYLKTWEKDAIEFVEAFHLIESSLYEPSNNRRIQTLEKSLQVILEGVYEKMLAYSRDVRSPLTNVYMLGVVLPTLGLALLPLASALLGGLIKWYHVFILFNIIVPFLVFYMTNNIMMKRPGGYGENNILELNPKYPKYISKKPYFIAAAICFPFFLLSLVPFLFQWPFFLESFGISPDINLGAFGLSFLQDVRLFDFKDASTGAAVTSISGLKSGVVGPFGIGALLLGLFLPLSIAMFFAIAFKMKTKELIKDRNNTKELEMEFTNSLFQLGNRLGDGIPAEIAFARVAESTRGQRTEDFFRKVNLNLHQAGMSLDEAIFNPKRGAIIDYPSNLISTSMRILLESSKKGLKVAAESLMSISEYIKNIHKVESRLRDLLAEVISDMKSNMTFLAPLLAGIVVGLAGMIAFILNKLSSIFTDVQASGTQNVGFDLGTFLNIFRIEQIIPPYYIQVAVGLYLIQIIFILTNVLVTIDSGSDKLKRTADIGKYLKIGIIVYTAVSFISIIILSVLAGFSLGGLA
;
A
#
# COMPACT_ATOMS: atom_id res chain seq x y z
N MET A 1 58.07 -26.24 4.04
CA MET A 1 56.69 -26.76 4.11
C MET A 1 55.75 -25.79 3.40
N GLY A 2 55.92 -25.63 2.08
CA GLY A 2 55.12 -24.71 1.28
C GLY A 2 54.16 -25.48 0.38
N ASN A 3 52.89 -25.08 0.43
CA ASN A 3 51.98 -24.98 -0.70
C ASN A 3 51.43 -26.25 -1.37
N ILE A 4 50.85 -27.15 -0.57
CA ILE A 4 49.80 -28.05 -1.07
C ILE A 4 48.54 -27.24 -1.43
N ASP A 5 48.22 -26.20 -0.66
CA ASP A 5 47.06 -25.35 -0.91
C ASP A 5 47.20 -24.49 -2.18
N ASP A 6 48.36 -23.87 -2.47
CA ASP A 6 48.53 -23.18 -3.77
C ASP A 6 48.62 -24.16 -4.94
N LEU A 7 49.09 -25.40 -4.73
CA LEU A 7 49.01 -26.43 -5.76
C LEU A 7 47.55 -26.77 -6.05
N LEU A 8 46.74 -27.04 -5.02
CA LEU A 8 45.32 -27.31 -5.17
C LEU A 8 44.57 -26.14 -5.81
N LYS A 9 44.95 -24.89 -5.50
CA LYS A 9 44.37 -23.68 -6.11
C LYS A 9 44.78 -23.48 -7.57
N LYS A 10 46.03 -23.81 -7.91
CA LYS A 10 46.57 -23.72 -9.28
C LYS A 10 46.02 -24.82 -10.18
N TYR A 11 45.84 -26.03 -9.63
CA TYR A 11 45.24 -27.15 -10.34
C TYR A 11 43.71 -27.05 -10.38
N SER A 12 43.03 -26.53 -9.34
CA SER A 12 41.59 -26.23 -9.41
C SER A 12 41.27 -25.12 -10.39
N GLY A 13 42.12 -24.08 -10.49
CA GLY A 13 42.00 -23.02 -11.49
C GLY A 13 42.30 -23.47 -12.92
N LYS A 14 43.10 -24.53 -13.10
CA LYS A 14 43.31 -25.19 -14.39
C LYS A 14 42.15 -26.12 -14.75
N LEU A 15 41.67 -26.92 -13.80
CA LEU A 15 40.48 -27.76 -13.95
C LEU A 15 39.25 -26.90 -14.24
N SER A 16 39.06 -25.77 -13.57
CA SER A 16 37.93 -24.87 -13.83
C SER A 16 38.02 -24.22 -15.22
N LYS A 17 39.23 -23.92 -15.71
CA LYS A 17 39.45 -23.40 -17.07
C LYS A 17 39.24 -24.46 -18.16
N GLU A 18 39.63 -25.72 -17.91
CA GLU A 18 39.36 -26.83 -18.84
C GLU A 18 37.88 -27.24 -18.83
N ILE A 19 37.18 -27.07 -17.70
CA ILE A 19 35.72 -27.25 -17.61
C ILE A 19 34.97 -26.12 -18.34
N ASP A 20 35.44 -24.87 -18.27
CA ASP A 20 34.82 -23.73 -18.98
C ASP A 20 35.09 -23.70 -20.49
N THR A 21 36.20 -24.28 -20.95
CA THR A 21 36.60 -24.22 -22.38
C THR A 21 36.09 -25.37 -23.24
N ASN A 22 35.70 -26.49 -22.62
CA ASN A 22 35.07 -27.62 -23.32
C ASN A 22 33.54 -27.67 -23.15
N TYR A 23 32.90 -26.57 -22.72
CA TYR A 23 31.46 -26.52 -22.58
C TYR A 23 30.77 -26.24 -23.92
N THR A 24 30.52 -27.29 -24.70
CA THR A 24 29.57 -27.26 -25.81
C THR A 24 28.15 -27.06 -25.25
N PRO A 25 27.40 -26.03 -25.67
CA PRO A 25 26.04 -25.78 -25.21
C PRO A 25 25.09 -26.79 -25.86
N GLY A 26 25.03 -27.98 -25.27
CA GLY A 26 24.33 -29.10 -25.87
C GLY A 26 24.06 -30.22 -24.88
N ASP A 27 23.62 -29.92 -23.67
CA ASP A 27 22.72 -30.81 -22.90
C ASP A 27 22.15 -30.16 -21.64
N ILE A 28 21.83 -28.86 -21.70
CA ILE A 28 21.07 -28.26 -20.62
C ILE A 28 19.60 -28.58 -20.88
N SER A 29 19.01 -29.44 -20.04
CA SER A 29 17.59 -29.79 -20.15
C SER A 29 16.77 -28.50 -20.20
N LYS A 30 15.75 -28.48 -21.08
CA LYS A 30 14.83 -27.35 -21.20
C LYS A 30 14.21 -27.00 -19.84
N GLU A 31 14.06 -28.01 -18.98
CA GLU A 31 13.62 -27.89 -17.58
C GLU A 31 14.63 -27.15 -16.72
N TYR A 32 15.94 -27.39 -16.81
CA TYR A 32 16.95 -26.62 -16.09
C TYR A 32 17.01 -25.16 -16.56
N LEU A 33 16.92 -24.88 -17.87
CA LEU A 33 16.88 -23.50 -18.36
C LEU A 33 15.61 -22.77 -17.91
N THR A 34 14.48 -23.48 -17.88
CA THR A 34 13.20 -22.94 -17.41
C THR A 34 13.23 -22.73 -15.89
N PHE A 35 13.75 -23.69 -15.12
CA PHE A 35 13.98 -23.59 -13.68
C PHE A 35 14.92 -22.45 -13.35
N LYS A 36 16.07 -22.33 -14.01
CA LYS A 36 16.99 -21.20 -13.86
C LYS A 36 16.30 -19.88 -14.20
N LYS A 37 15.51 -19.81 -15.27
CA LYS A 37 14.77 -18.60 -15.66
C LYS A 37 13.64 -18.23 -14.69
N GLU A 38 12.99 -19.22 -14.07
CA GLU A 38 11.97 -19.04 -13.03
C GLU A 38 12.57 -18.72 -11.66
N MET A 39 13.76 -19.26 -11.36
CA MET A 39 14.54 -19.01 -10.14
C MET A 39 15.38 -17.73 -10.22
N MET A 40 15.67 -17.21 -11.43
CA MET A 40 16.35 -15.93 -11.60
C MET A 40 15.46 -14.84 -10.99
N PRO A 41 15.86 -14.23 -9.86
CA PRO A 41 15.04 -13.23 -9.21
C PRO A 41 14.87 -12.06 -10.20
N GLN A 42 13.61 -11.67 -10.47
CA GLN A 42 13.38 -10.37 -11.07
C GLN A 42 13.94 -9.34 -10.09
N LEU A 43 15.13 -8.80 -10.40
CA LEU A 43 15.85 -7.88 -9.52
C LEU A 43 14.89 -6.81 -9.00
N SER A 44 14.63 -6.86 -7.69
CA SER A 44 13.75 -5.88 -7.05
C SER A 44 14.32 -4.48 -7.29
N ARG A 45 13.47 -3.45 -7.39
CA ARG A 45 13.97 -2.05 -7.50
C ARG A 45 14.94 -1.72 -6.38
N TYR A 46 14.70 -2.25 -5.18
CA TYR A 46 15.60 -2.13 -4.04
C TYR A 46 16.96 -2.79 -4.29
N GLU A 47 16.97 -4.00 -4.88
CA GLU A 47 18.20 -4.73 -5.19
C GLU A 47 19.06 -4.00 -6.21
N LYS A 48 18.45 -3.43 -7.26
CA LYS A 48 19.17 -2.62 -8.26
C LYS A 48 19.83 -1.41 -7.61
N LEU A 49 19.09 -0.69 -6.75
CA LEU A 49 19.62 0.48 -6.04
C LEU A 49 20.72 0.08 -5.04
N ALA A 50 20.51 -0.98 -4.27
CA ALA A 50 21.48 -1.47 -3.29
C ALA A 50 22.78 -1.97 -3.96
N LYS A 51 22.69 -2.67 -5.10
CA LYS A 51 23.86 -3.07 -5.90
C LYS A 51 24.59 -1.86 -6.48
N ALA A 52 23.85 -0.90 -7.04
CA ALA A 52 24.44 0.32 -7.60
C ALA A 52 25.20 1.11 -6.54
N PHE A 53 24.56 1.44 -5.42
CA PHE A 53 25.16 2.25 -4.36
C PHE A 53 26.17 1.49 -3.49
N GLY A 54 25.98 0.18 -3.32
CA GLY A 54 26.86 -0.67 -2.52
C GLY A 54 28.20 -1.01 -3.17
N SER A 55 28.39 -0.68 -4.45
CA SER A 55 29.69 -0.80 -5.13
C SER A 55 30.69 0.31 -4.76
N PHE A 56 30.22 1.45 -4.22
CA PHE A 56 31.02 2.64 -3.98
C PHE A 56 31.78 2.64 -2.63
N MET A 57 31.30 1.91 -1.62
CA MET A 57 31.91 1.89 -0.28
C MET A 57 31.75 0.53 0.40
N LYS A 58 32.73 0.12 1.20
CA LYS A 58 32.65 -1.06 2.08
C LYS A 58 32.50 -0.60 3.53
N VAL A 59 31.30 -0.72 4.09
CA VAL A 59 31.04 -0.45 5.50
C VAL A 59 31.27 -1.75 6.29
N ARG A 60 32.08 -1.68 7.35
CA ARG A 60 32.25 -2.79 8.30
C ARG A 60 31.04 -2.83 9.24
N ILE A 61 30.30 -3.93 9.20
CA ILE A 61 29.13 -4.18 10.07
C ILE A 61 29.59 -5.12 11.19
N SER A 62 28.97 -5.02 12.38
CA SER A 62 29.18 -5.97 13.46
C SER A 62 28.86 -7.40 13.00
N GLU A 63 29.62 -8.40 13.46
CA GLU A 63 29.44 -9.80 13.04
C GLU A 63 28.02 -10.31 13.35
N LYS A 64 27.48 -9.94 14.51
CA LYS A 64 26.11 -10.26 14.95
C LYS A 64 25.03 -9.68 14.02
N ASP A 65 25.19 -8.45 13.56
CA ASP A 65 24.21 -7.83 12.65
C ASP A 65 24.38 -8.34 11.22
N SER A 66 25.60 -8.64 10.81
CA SER A 66 25.87 -9.26 9.51
C SER A 66 25.16 -10.62 9.36
N LEU A 67 25.23 -11.48 10.38
CA LEU A 67 24.54 -12.78 10.39
C LEU A 67 23.00 -12.62 10.39
N LYS A 68 22.47 -11.67 11.16
CA LYS A 68 21.03 -11.38 11.18
C LYS A 68 20.51 -10.87 9.83
N VAL A 69 21.26 -9.97 9.20
CA VAL A 69 20.89 -9.40 7.90
C VAL A 69 21.07 -10.43 6.81
N GLN A 70 22.15 -11.22 6.83
CA GLN A 70 22.38 -12.32 5.88
C GLN A 70 21.22 -13.32 5.89
N LYS A 71 20.82 -13.81 7.07
CA LYS A 71 19.68 -14.73 7.20
C LYS A 71 18.41 -14.17 6.55
N LYS A 72 18.18 -12.86 6.67
CA LYS A 72 17.01 -12.18 6.07
C LYS A 72 17.16 -11.97 4.57
N LEU A 73 18.38 -11.78 4.07
CA LEU A 73 18.66 -11.67 2.64
C LEU A 73 18.45 -13.00 1.93
N ASP A 74 18.92 -14.09 2.56
CA ASP A 74 18.72 -15.46 2.06
C ASP A 74 17.22 -15.80 2.01
N MET A 75 16.48 -15.50 3.08
CA MET A 75 15.01 -15.64 3.11
C MET A 75 14.31 -14.78 2.05
N ALA A 76 14.86 -13.61 1.73
CA ALA A 76 14.31 -12.71 0.74
C ALA A 76 14.68 -13.08 -0.70
N HIS A 77 15.53 -14.10 -0.90
CA HIS A 77 16.14 -14.44 -2.19
C HIS A 77 16.81 -13.23 -2.87
N LEU A 78 17.42 -12.34 -2.07
CA LEU A 78 18.12 -11.16 -2.57
C LEU A 78 19.61 -11.44 -2.69
N ASP A 79 20.14 -11.29 -3.90
CA ASP A 79 21.57 -11.48 -4.17
C ASP A 79 22.36 -10.21 -3.82
N ILE A 80 22.37 -9.84 -2.54
CA ILE A 80 23.00 -8.61 -2.01
C ILE A 80 23.81 -8.98 -0.78
N THR A 81 24.94 -8.32 -0.54
CA THR A 81 25.69 -8.50 0.70
C THR A 81 25.16 -7.58 1.82
N PRO A 82 25.28 -7.97 3.11
CA PRO A 82 24.88 -7.11 4.23
C PRO A 82 25.55 -5.72 4.19
N SER A 83 26.80 -5.64 3.71
CA SER A 83 27.54 -4.38 3.55
C SER A 83 26.84 -3.44 2.56
N GLN A 84 26.37 -3.95 1.41
CA GLN A 84 25.67 -3.14 0.41
C GLN A 84 24.34 -2.57 0.94
N VAL A 85 23.62 -3.33 1.79
CA VAL A 85 22.40 -2.85 2.46
C VAL A 85 22.70 -1.67 3.38
N ALA A 86 23.75 -1.77 4.20
CA ALA A 86 24.16 -0.70 5.10
C ALA A 86 24.61 0.55 4.32
N VAL A 87 25.44 0.36 3.28
CA VAL A 87 25.91 1.45 2.41
C VAL A 87 24.75 2.19 1.77
N PHE A 88 23.79 1.46 1.17
CA PHE A 88 22.60 2.09 0.59
C PHE A 88 21.79 2.87 1.63
N SER A 89 21.66 2.33 2.85
CA SER A 89 20.94 3.01 3.93
C SER A 89 21.62 4.31 4.34
N PHE A 90 22.95 4.31 4.51
CA PHE A 90 23.72 5.52 4.79
C PHE A 90 23.67 6.52 3.63
N VAL A 91 23.85 6.09 2.39
CA VAL A 91 23.77 6.96 1.21
C VAL A 91 22.39 7.62 1.12
N SER A 92 21.31 6.87 1.36
CA SER A 92 19.95 7.43 1.35
C SER A 92 19.73 8.48 2.45
N MET A 93 20.30 8.27 3.64
CA MET A 93 20.27 9.23 4.74
C MET A 93 21.04 10.51 4.39
N PHE A 94 22.30 10.37 3.96
CA PHE A 94 23.15 11.50 3.60
C PHE A 94 22.58 12.28 2.43
N PHE A 95 21.97 11.62 1.44
CA PHE A 95 21.32 12.29 0.32
C PHE A 95 20.19 13.22 0.77
N VAL A 96 19.29 12.73 1.63
CA VAL A 96 18.17 13.53 2.15
C VAL A 96 18.67 14.66 3.05
N PHE A 97 19.64 14.38 3.92
CA PHE A 97 20.24 15.39 4.78
C PHE A 97 20.96 16.46 3.96
N PHE A 98 21.75 16.08 2.96
CA PHE A 98 22.48 16.99 2.08
C PHE A 98 21.53 17.83 1.23
N LEU A 99 20.45 17.25 0.69
CA LEU A 99 19.42 18.01 -0.02
C LEU A 99 18.78 19.07 0.88
N GLY A 100 18.44 18.71 2.12
CA GLY A 100 17.87 19.68 3.07
C GLY A 100 18.89 20.75 3.49
N LEU A 101 20.16 20.38 3.68
CA LEU A 101 21.24 21.33 3.96
C LEU A 101 21.49 22.27 2.77
N LEU A 102 21.39 21.77 1.54
CA LEU A 102 21.50 22.60 0.33
C LEU A 102 20.34 23.61 0.25
N VAL A 103 19.10 23.19 0.54
CA VAL A 103 17.95 24.11 0.62
C VAL A 103 18.17 25.18 1.69
N PHE A 104 18.71 24.79 2.85
CA PHE A 104 19.06 25.73 3.91
C PHE A 104 20.14 26.73 3.48
N LEU A 105 21.22 26.26 2.82
CA LEU A 105 22.29 27.12 2.32
C LEU A 105 21.79 28.06 1.21
N LEU A 106 20.95 27.57 0.29
CA LEU A 106 20.32 28.42 -0.72
C LEU A 106 19.46 29.50 -0.08
N ALA A 107 18.68 29.17 0.96
CA ALA A 107 17.89 30.15 1.71
C ALA A 107 18.78 31.19 2.41
N TYR A 108 19.91 30.76 2.97
CA TYR A 108 20.91 31.65 3.57
C TYR A 108 21.52 32.60 2.54
N PHE A 109 21.98 32.10 1.39
CA PHE A 109 22.53 32.94 0.31
C PHE A 109 21.48 33.86 -0.31
N TRP A 110 20.23 33.43 -0.39
CA TRP A 110 19.15 34.25 -0.94
C TRP A 110 18.75 35.41 -0.03
N GLN A 111 18.68 35.18 1.29
CA GLN A 111 18.26 36.20 2.26
C GLN A 111 19.43 37.06 2.78
N GLY A 112 20.68 36.64 2.57
CA GLY A 112 21.86 37.40 2.95
C GLY A 112 21.88 37.78 4.44
N ALA A 113 22.12 39.06 4.74
CA ALA A 113 22.19 39.57 6.12
C ALA A 113 20.86 39.52 6.90
N SER A 114 19.73 39.28 6.22
CA SER A 114 18.40 39.20 6.83
C SER A 114 18.02 37.77 7.25
N PHE A 115 18.89 36.78 7.04
CA PHE A 115 18.62 35.40 7.41
C PHE A 115 18.71 35.18 8.92
N ASP A 116 17.60 34.81 9.53
CA ASP A 116 17.54 34.44 10.94
C ASP A 116 17.94 32.96 11.13
N PHE A 117 19.18 32.74 11.57
CA PHE A 117 19.73 31.40 11.82
C PHE A 117 18.89 30.60 12.83
N SER A 118 18.28 31.25 13.83
CA SER A 118 17.45 30.60 14.84
C SER A 118 16.22 29.95 14.22
N LYS A 119 15.59 30.64 13.26
CA LYS A 119 14.41 30.13 12.53
C LYS A 119 14.75 29.00 11.57
N GLY A 120 16.00 28.93 11.10
CA GLY A 120 16.48 27.87 10.23
C GLY A 120 16.95 26.60 10.96
N LEU A 121 17.30 26.69 12.25
CA LEU A 121 17.73 25.53 13.05
C LEU A 121 16.64 24.47 13.19
N LEU A 122 15.39 24.88 13.41
CA LEU A 122 14.26 23.94 13.52
C LEU A 122 14.04 23.17 12.22
N PHE A 123 14.22 23.82 11.07
CA PHE A 123 14.18 23.16 9.76
C PHE A 123 15.27 22.09 9.63
N LEU A 124 16.52 22.42 9.96
CA LEU A 124 17.62 21.45 9.93
C LEU A 124 17.38 20.27 10.89
N PHE A 125 16.82 20.53 12.08
CA PHE A 125 16.46 19.49 13.02
C PHE A 125 15.37 18.55 12.47
N LEU A 126 14.32 19.08 11.84
CA LEU A 126 13.28 18.27 11.20
C LEU A 126 13.82 17.47 9.99
N VAL A 127 14.70 18.07 9.19
CA VAL A 127 15.39 17.39 8.08
C VAL A 127 16.27 16.25 8.61
N LEU A 128 16.99 16.47 9.72
CA LEU A 128 17.80 15.45 10.36
C LEU A 128 16.93 14.27 10.81
N ILE A 129 15.80 14.53 11.47
CA ILE A 129 14.82 13.51 11.84
C ILE A 129 14.32 12.74 10.60
N ALA A 130 13.93 13.47 9.54
CA ALA A 130 13.49 12.85 8.28
C ALA A 130 14.58 11.97 7.65
N SER A 131 15.85 12.37 7.74
CA SER A 131 16.98 11.58 7.24
C SER A 131 17.18 10.28 8.01
N PHE A 132 17.03 10.30 9.35
CA PHE A 132 17.07 9.10 10.18
C PHE A 132 15.91 8.15 9.88
N PHE A 133 14.72 8.69 9.56
CA PHE A 133 13.60 7.87 9.12
C PHE A 133 13.89 7.15 7.80
N VAL A 134 14.48 7.84 6.83
CA VAL A 134 14.87 7.24 5.54
C VAL A 134 15.95 6.17 5.75
N PHE A 135 16.93 6.41 6.63
CA PHE A 135 17.92 5.40 7.03
C PHE A 135 17.24 4.13 7.55
N TYR A 136 16.38 4.29 8.55
CA TYR A 136 15.70 3.17 9.21
C TYR A 136 14.79 2.40 8.23
N TYR A 137 14.14 3.11 7.32
CA TYR A 137 13.38 2.50 6.24
C TYR A 137 14.30 1.65 5.33
N SER A 138 15.34 2.24 4.76
CA SER A 138 16.24 1.55 3.84
C SER A 138 16.91 0.33 4.49
N TYR A 139 17.30 0.44 5.77
CA TYR A 139 17.96 -0.63 6.51
C TYR A 139 17.03 -1.80 6.85
N THR A 140 15.77 -1.52 7.22
CA THR A 140 14.79 -2.56 7.56
C THR A 140 14.11 -3.18 6.33
N SER A 141 14.36 -2.65 5.13
CA SER A 141 13.69 -3.09 3.90
C SER A 141 13.92 -4.57 3.56
N PRO A 142 15.11 -5.18 3.72
CA PRO A 142 15.30 -6.62 3.47
C PRO A 142 14.46 -7.49 4.40
N SER A 143 14.40 -7.12 5.69
CA SER A 143 13.54 -7.81 6.66
C SER A 143 12.07 -7.79 6.26
N ARG A 144 11.62 -6.67 5.68
CA ARG A 144 10.25 -6.47 5.24
C ARG A 144 9.94 -7.24 3.96
N LEU A 145 10.89 -7.34 3.04
CA LEU A 145 10.77 -8.18 1.85
C LEU A 145 10.76 -9.67 2.21
N ALA A 146 11.65 -10.12 3.08
CA ALA A 146 11.68 -11.48 3.60
C ALA A 146 10.34 -11.87 4.25
N ASN A 147 9.83 -11.01 5.16
CA ASN A 147 8.53 -11.25 5.79
C ASN A 147 7.40 -11.28 4.76
N ASN A 148 7.39 -10.37 3.77
CA ASN A 148 6.37 -10.39 2.72
C ASN A 148 6.40 -11.68 1.88
N LEU A 149 7.59 -12.20 1.53
CA LEU A 149 7.70 -13.48 0.83
C LEU A 149 7.25 -14.64 1.71
N ARG A 150 7.65 -14.64 2.97
CA ARG A 150 7.25 -15.65 3.94
C ARG A 150 5.73 -15.69 4.14
N LEU A 151 5.07 -14.54 4.24
CA LEU A 151 3.61 -14.49 4.38
C LEU A 151 2.90 -14.95 3.08
N LYS A 152 3.49 -14.68 1.90
CA LYS A 152 3.01 -15.26 0.64
C LYS A 152 3.13 -16.78 0.64
N ALA A 153 4.28 -17.33 1.04
CA ALA A 153 4.46 -18.77 1.21
C ALA A 153 3.44 -19.34 2.21
N SER A 154 3.20 -18.65 3.34
CA SER A 154 2.23 -19.06 4.35
C SER A 154 0.80 -19.16 3.80
N SER A 155 0.40 -18.24 2.90
CA SER A 155 -0.92 -18.35 2.23
C SER A 155 -1.06 -19.55 1.29
N GLN A 156 0.06 -20.15 0.89
CA GLN A 156 0.11 -21.32 0.00
C GLN A 156 0.26 -22.64 0.76
N MET A 157 0.47 -22.60 2.08
CA MET A 157 0.65 -23.79 2.92
C MET A 157 -0.57 -24.70 2.93
N VAL A 158 -1.77 -24.14 3.11
CA VAL A 158 -2.99 -24.97 3.14
C VAL A 158 -3.27 -25.60 1.76
N PRO A 159 -3.24 -24.85 0.64
CA PRO A 159 -3.32 -25.45 -0.68
C PRO A 159 -2.22 -26.50 -0.94
N CYS A 160 -0.99 -26.28 -0.43
CA CYS A 160 0.10 -27.23 -0.56
C CYS A 160 -0.22 -28.55 0.12
N VAL A 161 -0.60 -28.52 1.41
CA VAL A 161 -1.01 -29.71 2.15
C VAL A 161 -2.20 -30.37 1.47
N LEU A 162 -3.20 -29.61 1.02
CA LEU A 162 -4.35 -30.14 0.29
C LEU A 162 -3.91 -30.90 -0.97
N TYR A 163 -3.02 -30.33 -1.79
CA TYR A 163 -2.58 -30.97 -3.04
C TYR A 163 -1.78 -32.24 -2.77
N VAL A 164 -0.88 -32.20 -1.78
CA VAL A 164 -0.11 -33.38 -1.38
C VAL A 164 -1.03 -34.47 -0.83
N VAL A 165 -1.96 -34.12 0.08
CA VAL A 165 -2.93 -35.05 0.68
C VAL A 165 -3.81 -35.68 -0.37
N VAL A 166 -4.42 -34.88 -1.26
CA VAL A 166 -5.28 -35.37 -2.33
C VAL A 166 -4.50 -36.34 -3.24
N TYR A 167 -3.27 -35.99 -3.62
CA TYR A 167 -2.44 -36.87 -4.44
C TYR A 167 -2.05 -38.15 -3.68
N MET A 168 -1.74 -38.06 -2.38
CA MET A 168 -1.32 -39.19 -1.54
C MET A 168 -2.43 -40.13 -1.13
N LYS A 169 -3.68 -39.66 -1.03
CA LYS A 169 -4.86 -40.53 -0.86
C LYS A 169 -4.91 -41.56 -2.00
N HIS A 170 -4.49 -41.17 -3.19
CA HIS A 170 -4.56 -41.96 -4.42
C HIS A 170 -3.31 -42.78 -4.69
N THR A 171 -2.15 -42.14 -4.64
CA THR A 171 -0.84 -42.75 -4.87
C THR A 171 0.00 -42.54 -3.63
N SER A 172 0.36 -43.61 -2.94
CA SER A 172 1.26 -43.58 -1.78
C SER A 172 2.71 -43.31 -2.20
N ASN A 173 2.95 -42.18 -2.86
CA ASN A 173 4.25 -41.72 -3.32
C ASN A 173 4.38 -40.23 -3.01
N LEU A 174 5.19 -39.92 -1.99
CA LEU A 174 5.43 -38.57 -1.51
C LEU A 174 6.14 -37.70 -2.56
N GLU A 175 7.11 -38.26 -3.30
CA GLU A 175 7.89 -37.53 -4.31
C GLU A 175 6.98 -36.99 -5.42
N ARG A 176 6.11 -37.84 -5.97
CA ARG A 176 5.16 -37.43 -7.00
C ARG A 176 4.10 -36.46 -6.45
N ALA A 177 3.71 -36.60 -5.19
CA ALA A 177 2.79 -35.67 -4.53
C ALA A 177 3.39 -34.27 -4.39
N ILE A 178 4.66 -34.18 -3.98
CA ILE A 178 5.39 -32.91 -3.88
C ILE A 178 5.63 -32.33 -5.28
N ALA A 179 5.94 -33.17 -6.28
CA ALA A 179 6.10 -32.73 -7.67
C ALA A 179 4.80 -32.13 -8.20
N PHE A 180 3.66 -32.80 -7.97
CA PHE A 180 2.33 -32.30 -8.32
C PHE A 180 2.02 -30.97 -7.64
N ALA A 181 2.29 -30.86 -6.33
CA ALA A 181 2.12 -29.61 -5.60
C ALA A 181 3.02 -28.49 -6.16
N SER A 182 4.27 -28.78 -6.52
CA SER A 182 5.22 -27.80 -7.07
C SER A 182 4.80 -27.24 -8.44
N GLN A 183 4.02 -28.00 -9.21
CA GLN A 183 3.54 -27.58 -10.54
C GLN A 183 2.25 -26.76 -10.47
N HIS A 184 1.42 -26.97 -9.43
CA HIS A 184 0.11 -26.35 -9.30
C HIS A 184 0.05 -25.25 -8.23
N LEU A 185 1.08 -25.12 -7.39
CA LEU A 185 1.24 -23.99 -6.49
C LEU A 185 1.82 -22.77 -7.21
N GLN A 186 1.52 -21.60 -6.67
CA GLN A 186 2.15 -20.35 -7.09
C GLN A 186 3.47 -20.15 -6.37
N ALA A 187 4.34 -19.31 -6.93
CA ALA A 187 5.54 -18.84 -6.22
C ALA A 187 5.10 -17.96 -5.02
N PRO A 188 5.83 -17.98 -3.88
CA PRO A 188 7.16 -18.55 -3.68
C PRO A 188 7.21 -20.04 -3.29
N LEU A 189 6.15 -20.61 -2.70
CA LEU A 189 6.22 -21.98 -2.16
C LEU A 189 6.46 -23.04 -3.25
N SER A 190 5.95 -22.82 -4.46
CA SER A 190 6.24 -23.73 -5.59
C SER A 190 7.72 -23.80 -5.92
N LEU A 191 8.45 -22.67 -5.84
CA LEU A 191 9.89 -22.62 -6.07
C LEU A 191 10.65 -23.31 -4.94
N ASP A 192 10.20 -23.11 -3.70
CA ASP A 192 10.76 -23.81 -2.54
C ASP A 192 10.62 -25.33 -2.70
N LEU A 193 9.46 -25.82 -3.17
CA LEU A 193 9.27 -27.25 -3.45
C LEU A 193 10.14 -27.74 -4.62
N LYS A 194 10.26 -26.98 -5.72
CA LYS A 194 11.18 -27.33 -6.82
C LYS A 194 12.64 -27.39 -6.35
N LYS A 195 13.02 -26.52 -5.40
CA LYS A 195 14.35 -26.52 -4.80
C LYS A 195 14.63 -27.80 -4.00
N ILE A 196 13.63 -28.43 -3.40
CA ILE A 196 13.80 -29.72 -2.71
C ILE A 196 14.27 -30.79 -3.71
N PHE A 197 13.69 -30.83 -4.92
CA PHE A 197 14.18 -31.74 -5.99
C PHE A 197 15.58 -31.35 -6.45
N TRP A 198 15.83 -30.06 -6.64
CA TRP A 198 17.13 -29.53 -7.06
C TRP A 198 18.26 -29.89 -6.08
N ASP A 199 18.04 -29.75 -4.77
CA ASP A 199 19.04 -30.07 -3.75
C ASP A 199 19.36 -31.58 -3.74
N VAL A 200 18.44 -32.44 -4.17
CA VAL A 200 18.68 -33.88 -4.35
C VAL A 200 19.43 -34.15 -5.66
N GLU A 201 19.02 -33.55 -6.78
CA GLU A 201 19.68 -33.69 -8.09
C GLU A 201 21.14 -33.19 -8.07
N THR A 202 21.42 -32.16 -7.26
CA THR A 202 22.78 -31.64 -7.06
C THR A 202 23.61 -32.41 -6.04
N GLY A 203 23.05 -33.45 -5.43
CA GLY A 203 23.74 -34.32 -4.47
C GLY A 203 23.96 -33.71 -3.09
N LYS A 204 23.27 -32.62 -2.74
CA LYS A 204 23.33 -32.01 -1.39
C LYS A 204 22.59 -32.85 -0.36
N TYR A 205 21.51 -33.51 -0.76
CA TYR A 205 20.79 -34.51 0.05
C TYR A 205 20.64 -35.81 -0.73
N SER A 206 20.53 -36.92 0.01
CA SER A 206 20.43 -38.26 -0.61
C SER A 206 19.01 -38.60 -1.08
N THR A 207 17.99 -38.04 -0.44
CA THR A 207 16.58 -38.33 -0.72
C THR A 207 15.73 -37.07 -0.65
N ILE A 208 14.59 -37.08 -1.35
CA ILE A 208 13.59 -36.00 -1.28
C ILE A 208 13.06 -35.83 0.14
N LYS A 209 12.89 -36.94 0.88
CA LYS A 209 12.46 -36.90 2.29
C LYS A 209 13.46 -36.11 3.14
N GLU A 210 14.75 -36.43 3.06
CA GLU A 210 15.79 -35.74 3.83
C GLU A 210 15.86 -34.24 3.48
N SER A 211 15.76 -33.90 2.20
CA SER A 211 15.73 -32.51 1.76
C SER A 211 14.46 -31.77 2.23
N LEU A 212 13.31 -32.46 2.25
CA LEU A 212 12.04 -31.93 2.74
C LEU A 212 12.10 -31.68 4.24
N ASP A 213 12.59 -32.62 5.03
CA ASP A 213 12.77 -32.49 6.49
C ASP A 213 13.65 -31.27 6.83
N ASN A 214 14.74 -31.08 6.07
CA ASN A 214 15.59 -29.91 6.26
C ASN A 214 14.86 -28.60 5.90
N TYR A 215 14.03 -28.61 4.87
CA TYR A 215 13.19 -27.47 4.54
C TYR A 215 12.13 -27.19 5.62
N LEU A 216 11.46 -28.21 6.15
CA LEU A 216 10.43 -28.08 7.19
C LEU A 216 10.99 -27.51 8.50
N LYS A 217 12.24 -27.83 8.86
CA LYS A 217 12.93 -27.21 10.01
C LYS A 217 13.00 -25.68 9.92
N THR A 218 13.00 -25.11 8.72
CA THR A 218 12.99 -23.64 8.57
C THR A 218 11.67 -23.01 9.01
N TRP A 219 10.58 -23.78 9.02
CA TRP A 219 9.22 -23.35 9.36
C TRP A 219 8.79 -23.68 10.78
N GLU A 220 9.54 -24.47 11.53
CA GLU A 220 9.19 -24.95 12.88
C GLU A 220 8.79 -23.82 13.84
N LYS A 221 9.50 -22.68 13.82
CA LYS A 221 9.21 -21.52 14.69
C LYS A 221 7.97 -20.72 14.29
N ASP A 222 7.55 -20.89 13.05
CA ASP A 222 6.76 -19.91 12.32
C ASP A 222 5.40 -20.49 11.86
N ALA A 223 5.39 -21.78 11.55
CA ALA A 223 4.26 -22.57 11.08
C ALA A 223 4.41 -24.02 11.55
N ILE A 224 4.35 -24.23 12.86
CA ILE A 224 4.45 -25.57 13.46
C ILE A 224 3.37 -26.52 12.92
N GLU A 225 2.18 -26.00 12.64
CA GLU A 225 1.04 -26.77 12.14
C GLU A 225 1.26 -27.25 10.69
N PHE A 226 2.08 -26.52 9.92
CA PHE A 226 2.52 -26.94 8.59
C PHE A 226 3.53 -28.09 8.68
N VAL A 227 4.46 -28.00 9.64
CA VAL A 227 5.43 -29.07 9.91
C VAL A 227 4.74 -30.33 10.40
N GLU A 228 3.83 -30.20 11.38
CA GLU A 228 3.02 -31.32 11.89
C GLU A 228 2.17 -31.97 10.79
N ALA A 229 1.56 -31.16 9.91
CA ALA A 229 0.81 -31.70 8.77
C ALA A 229 1.71 -32.54 7.85
N PHE A 230 2.91 -32.07 7.52
CA PHE A 230 3.84 -32.86 6.70
C PHE A 230 4.33 -34.13 7.40
N HIS A 231 4.61 -34.09 8.71
CA HIS A 231 4.97 -35.30 9.45
C HIS A 231 3.83 -36.33 9.53
N LEU A 232 2.57 -35.88 9.59
CA LEU A 232 1.41 -36.77 9.45
C LEU A 232 1.29 -37.36 8.04
N ILE A 233 1.61 -36.58 7.01
CA ILE A 233 1.67 -37.09 5.63
C ILE A 233 2.76 -38.15 5.49
N GLU A 234 3.93 -37.92 6.07
CA GLU A 234 5.03 -38.89 6.07
C GLU A 234 4.71 -40.14 6.86
N SER A 235 4.08 -40.01 8.04
CA SER A 235 3.70 -41.14 8.88
C SER A 235 2.68 -42.04 8.19
N SER A 236 1.84 -41.47 7.31
CA SER A 236 0.87 -42.22 6.51
C SER A 236 1.52 -43.26 5.59
N LEU A 237 2.79 -43.08 5.19
CA LEU A 237 3.52 -44.05 4.36
C LEU A 237 3.85 -45.35 5.12
N TYR A 238 3.83 -45.31 6.44
CA TYR A 238 4.16 -46.43 7.32
C TYR A 238 2.90 -47.09 7.92
N GLU A 239 1.70 -46.58 7.59
CA GLU A 239 0.45 -47.14 8.09
C GLU A 239 0.13 -48.49 7.42
N PRO A 240 -0.13 -49.56 8.19
CA PRO A 240 -0.36 -50.89 7.65
C PRO A 240 -1.72 -51.04 6.95
N SER A 241 -2.70 -50.19 7.26
CA SER A 241 -4.05 -50.27 6.68
C SER A 241 -4.37 -49.04 5.83
N ASN A 242 -4.95 -49.28 4.65
CA ASN A 242 -5.31 -48.21 3.71
C ASN A 242 -6.33 -47.22 4.32
N ASN A 243 -7.26 -47.70 5.15
CA ASN A 243 -8.22 -46.83 5.84
C ASN A 243 -7.54 -45.91 6.86
N ARG A 244 -6.63 -46.43 7.70
CA ARG A 244 -5.87 -45.57 8.63
C ARG A 244 -4.99 -44.59 7.89
N ARG A 245 -4.34 -45.01 6.79
CA ARG A 245 -3.56 -44.10 5.93
C ARG A 245 -4.39 -42.90 5.49
N ILE A 246 -5.59 -43.13 4.96
CA ILE A 246 -6.49 -42.06 4.51
C ILE A 246 -6.91 -41.17 5.67
N GLN A 247 -7.24 -41.75 6.83
CA GLN A 247 -7.58 -40.99 8.05
C GLN A 247 -6.41 -40.12 8.54
N THR A 248 -5.17 -40.62 8.50
CA THR A 248 -3.97 -39.86 8.86
C THR A 248 -3.74 -38.70 7.88
N LEU A 249 -3.94 -38.92 6.58
CA LEU A 249 -3.89 -37.87 5.56
C LEU A 249 -4.98 -36.80 5.78
N GLU A 250 -6.20 -37.19 6.12
CA GLU A 250 -7.28 -36.25 6.49
C GLU A 250 -6.95 -35.47 7.75
N LYS A 251 -6.34 -36.14 8.74
CA LYS A 251 -5.91 -35.50 9.97
C LYS A 251 -4.86 -34.41 9.69
N SER A 252 -3.93 -34.66 8.76
CA SER A 252 -2.94 -33.65 8.36
C SER A 252 -3.58 -32.38 7.78
N LEU A 253 -4.61 -32.54 6.95
CA LEU A 253 -5.36 -31.41 6.38
C LEU A 253 -6.14 -30.65 7.46
N GLN A 254 -6.73 -31.38 8.42
CA GLN A 254 -7.44 -30.79 9.54
C GLN A 254 -6.50 -29.97 10.44
N VAL A 255 -5.31 -30.49 10.75
CA VAL A 255 -4.31 -29.82 11.62
C VAL A 255 -3.90 -28.47 11.03
N ILE A 256 -3.55 -28.41 9.74
CA ILE A 256 -3.15 -27.15 9.12
C ILE A 256 -4.31 -26.15 9.03
N LEU A 257 -5.54 -26.64 8.80
CA LEU A 257 -6.73 -25.80 8.72
C LEU A 257 -7.08 -25.17 10.07
N GLU A 258 -7.11 -25.97 11.13
CA GLU A 258 -7.36 -25.50 12.49
C GLU A 258 -6.26 -24.54 12.93
N GLY A 259 -5.00 -24.87 12.64
CA GLY A 259 -3.85 -24.00 12.92
C GLY A 259 -3.96 -22.62 12.26
N VAL A 260 -4.35 -22.56 10.99
CA VAL A 260 -4.58 -21.29 10.30
C VAL A 260 -5.78 -20.54 10.88
N TYR A 261 -6.85 -21.25 11.26
CA TYR A 261 -8.01 -20.66 11.92
C TYR A 261 -7.64 -20.02 13.27
N GLU A 262 -6.94 -20.74 14.13
CA GLU A 262 -6.49 -20.24 15.43
C GLU A 262 -5.55 -19.03 15.28
N LYS A 263 -4.61 -19.09 14.33
CA LYS A 263 -3.73 -17.94 14.01
C LYS A 263 -4.50 -16.73 13.55
N MET A 264 -5.51 -16.90 12.69
CA MET A 264 -6.38 -15.81 12.23
C MET A 264 -7.19 -15.21 13.39
N LEU A 265 -7.68 -16.04 14.30
CA LEU A 265 -8.36 -15.57 15.51
C LEU A 265 -7.42 -14.78 16.43
N ALA A 266 -6.22 -15.28 16.69
CA ALA A 266 -5.21 -14.57 17.47
C ALA A 266 -4.83 -13.22 16.84
N TYR A 267 -4.58 -13.20 15.53
CA TYR A 267 -4.32 -11.99 14.77
C TYR A 267 -5.45 -10.96 14.92
N SER A 268 -6.72 -11.37 14.84
CA SER A 268 -7.85 -10.44 14.97
C SER A 268 -7.87 -9.70 16.31
N ARG A 269 -7.45 -10.36 17.40
CA ARG A 269 -7.36 -9.78 18.75
C ARG A 269 -6.16 -8.84 18.86
N ASP A 270 -5.01 -9.27 18.33
CA ASP A 270 -3.74 -8.54 18.43
C ASP A 270 -3.70 -7.26 17.59
N VAL A 271 -4.52 -7.19 16.55
CA VAL A 271 -4.47 -6.11 15.54
C VAL A 271 -5.34 -4.92 15.92
N ARG A 272 -6.36 -5.12 16.75
CA ARG A 272 -7.31 -4.07 17.14
C ARG A 272 -6.60 -2.85 17.75
N SER A 273 -5.84 -3.04 18.84
CA SER A 273 -5.16 -1.93 19.54
C SER A 273 -4.10 -1.22 18.67
N PRO A 274 -3.20 -1.94 17.95
CA PRO A 274 -2.29 -1.29 17.03
C PRO A 274 -2.98 -0.48 15.93
N LEU A 275 -4.10 -0.95 15.39
CA LEU A 275 -4.87 -0.17 14.40
C LEU A 275 -5.47 1.09 15.01
N THR A 276 -6.02 1.01 16.22
CA THR A 276 -6.50 2.18 16.95
C THR A 276 -5.35 3.18 17.17
N ASN A 277 -4.16 2.74 17.54
CA ASN A 277 -2.99 3.61 17.72
C ASN A 277 -2.55 4.28 16.40
N VAL A 278 -2.52 3.52 15.29
CA VAL A 278 -2.24 4.06 13.95
C VAL A 278 -3.25 5.11 13.56
N TYR A 279 -4.53 4.88 13.85
CA TYR A 279 -5.60 5.84 13.63
C TYR A 279 -5.43 7.10 14.50
N MET A 280 -5.22 6.95 15.81
CA MET A 280 -5.05 8.08 16.73
C MET A 280 -3.86 8.96 16.33
N LEU A 281 -2.75 8.32 15.94
CA LEU A 281 -1.56 9.02 15.49
C LEU A 281 -1.72 9.63 14.09
N GLY A 282 -2.39 8.93 13.18
CA GLY A 282 -2.51 9.33 11.77
C GLY A 282 -3.73 10.17 11.45
N VAL A 283 -4.65 10.39 12.38
CA VAL A 283 -5.85 11.19 12.14
C VAL A 283 -6.07 12.16 13.29
N VAL A 284 -6.31 11.66 14.49
CA VAL A 284 -6.77 12.48 15.62
C VAL A 284 -5.72 13.48 16.07
N LEU A 285 -4.53 13.01 16.46
CA LEU A 285 -3.47 13.88 16.97
C LEU A 285 -3.08 14.97 15.94
N PRO A 286 -2.97 14.65 14.64
CA PRO A 286 -2.68 15.67 13.64
C PRO A 286 -3.81 16.67 13.46
N THR A 287 -5.08 16.25 13.45
CA THR A 287 -6.20 17.20 13.37
C THR A 287 -6.24 18.17 14.56
N LEU A 288 -5.95 17.68 15.77
CA LEU A 288 -5.85 18.52 16.97
C LEU A 288 -4.64 19.46 16.90
N GLY A 289 -3.48 18.95 16.49
CA GLY A 289 -2.26 19.75 16.34
C GLY A 289 -2.44 20.86 15.31
N LEU A 290 -3.11 20.57 14.19
CA LEU A 290 -3.40 21.54 13.13
C LEU A 290 -4.29 22.70 13.62
N ALA A 291 -5.23 22.43 14.54
CA ALA A 291 -6.10 23.46 15.12
C ALA A 291 -5.31 24.49 15.95
N LEU A 292 -4.24 24.06 16.61
CA LEU A 292 -3.44 24.90 17.50
C LEU A 292 -2.33 25.67 16.76
N LEU A 293 -1.98 25.27 15.54
CA LEU A 293 -0.86 25.84 14.78
C LEU A 293 -0.94 27.36 14.55
N PRO A 294 -2.08 27.95 14.13
CA PRO A 294 -2.15 29.39 13.92
C PRO A 294 -1.82 30.19 15.19
N LEU A 295 -2.36 29.74 16.33
CA LEU A 295 -2.13 30.37 17.63
C LEU A 295 -0.70 30.14 18.12
N ALA A 296 -0.20 28.91 18.01
CA ALA A 296 1.16 28.56 18.42
C ALA A 296 2.21 29.33 17.61
N SER A 297 1.99 29.56 16.31
CA SER A 297 2.88 30.35 15.47
C SER A 297 2.95 31.82 15.90
N ALA A 298 1.81 32.40 16.30
CA ALA A 298 1.76 33.77 16.80
C ALA A 298 2.50 33.89 18.14
N LEU A 299 2.20 33.01 19.09
CA LEU A 299 2.78 33.03 20.44
C LEU A 299 4.28 32.74 20.47
N LEU A 300 4.79 31.94 19.53
CA LEU A 300 6.21 31.57 19.45
C LEU A 300 7.03 32.51 18.56
N GLY A 301 6.56 33.74 18.29
CA GLY A 301 7.33 34.77 17.57
C GLY A 301 7.74 34.37 16.16
N GLY A 302 6.94 33.51 15.49
CA GLY A 302 7.24 33.01 14.15
C GLY A 302 8.38 31.99 14.05
N LEU A 303 8.74 31.31 15.15
CA LEU A 303 9.63 30.12 15.11
C LEU A 303 9.06 29.00 14.23
N ILE A 304 7.73 28.85 14.22
CA ILE A 304 7.03 27.90 13.35
C ILE A 304 6.61 28.64 12.08
N LYS A 305 6.90 28.04 10.92
CA LYS A 305 6.59 28.57 9.60
C LYS A 305 5.92 27.47 8.78
N TRP A 306 5.33 27.84 7.65
CA TRP A 306 4.58 26.90 6.80
C TRP A 306 5.40 25.67 6.36
N TYR A 307 6.71 25.83 6.12
CA TYR A 307 7.58 24.72 5.72
C TYR A 307 7.84 23.72 6.86
N HIS A 308 7.83 24.17 8.12
CA HIS A 308 7.90 23.27 9.29
C HIS A 308 6.65 22.39 9.38
N VAL A 309 5.47 22.99 9.17
CA VAL A 309 4.20 22.27 9.11
C VAL A 309 4.20 21.27 7.96
N PHE A 310 4.72 21.67 6.79
CA PHE A 310 4.81 20.78 5.63
C PHE A 310 5.67 19.55 5.92
N ILE A 311 6.88 19.70 6.47
CA ILE A 311 7.75 18.56 6.79
C ILE A 311 7.12 17.66 7.87
N LEU A 312 6.60 18.26 8.95
CA LEU A 312 6.05 17.51 10.07
C LEU A 312 4.82 16.69 9.63
N PHE A 313 3.85 17.34 8.99
CA PHE A 313 2.58 16.72 8.66
C PHE A 313 2.57 15.99 7.31
N ASN A 314 3.33 16.41 6.29
CA ASN A 314 3.30 15.74 4.98
C ASN A 314 4.45 14.75 4.75
N ILE A 315 5.44 14.70 5.64
CA ILE A 315 6.58 13.76 5.54
C ILE A 315 6.66 12.88 6.78
N ILE A 316 6.88 13.47 7.96
CA ILE A 316 7.18 12.72 9.19
C ILE A 316 5.97 11.88 9.66
N VAL A 317 4.83 12.51 9.89
CA VAL A 317 3.63 11.81 10.40
C VAL A 317 3.15 10.71 9.44
N PRO A 318 2.93 10.96 8.13
CA PRO A 318 2.49 9.95 7.17
C PRO A 318 3.48 8.79 7.05
N PHE A 319 4.78 9.08 7.12
CA PHE A 319 5.81 8.04 7.14
C PHE A 319 5.67 7.15 8.37
N LEU A 320 5.49 7.74 9.56
CA LEU A 320 5.35 6.99 10.81
C LEU A 320 4.09 6.13 10.79
N VAL A 321 2.97 6.68 10.33
CA VAL A 321 1.71 5.96 10.12
C VAL A 321 1.92 4.81 9.13
N PHE A 322 2.55 5.07 7.98
CA PHE A 322 2.86 4.05 6.98
C PHE A 322 3.73 2.93 7.56
N TYR A 323 4.75 3.28 8.33
CA TYR A 323 5.66 2.32 8.95
C TYR A 323 4.95 1.42 9.97
N MET A 324 4.21 2.02 10.91
CA MET A 324 3.44 1.27 11.92
C MET A 324 2.41 0.36 11.26
N THR A 325 1.67 0.90 10.30
CA THR A 325 0.68 0.18 9.50
C THR A 325 1.29 -1.04 8.82
N ASN A 326 2.43 -0.86 8.16
CA ASN A 326 3.11 -1.92 7.44
C ASN A 326 3.57 -3.04 8.39
N ASN A 327 4.00 -2.70 9.61
CA ASN A 327 4.33 -3.69 10.63
C ASN A 327 3.11 -4.48 11.12
N ILE A 328 1.94 -3.84 11.22
CA ILE A 328 0.68 -4.52 11.58
C ILE A 328 0.26 -5.48 10.47
N MET A 329 0.28 -5.02 9.20
CA MET A 329 -0.08 -5.83 8.04
C MET A 329 0.83 -7.07 7.90
N MET A 330 2.10 -6.96 8.30
CA MET A 330 3.05 -8.08 8.27
C MET A 330 2.78 -9.19 9.30
N LYS A 331 1.76 -9.04 10.15
CA LYS A 331 1.35 -10.07 11.10
C LYS A 331 0.16 -10.90 10.62
N ARG A 332 -0.48 -10.55 9.49
CA ARG A 332 -1.69 -11.23 8.99
C ARG A 332 -1.36 -12.66 8.52
N PRO A 333 -1.89 -13.71 9.17
CA PRO A 333 -1.70 -15.08 8.72
C PRO A 333 -2.36 -15.31 7.35
N GLY A 334 -1.81 -16.24 6.56
CA GLY A 334 -2.54 -16.99 5.53
C GLY A 334 -3.51 -16.25 4.60
N GLY A 335 -3.16 -15.09 4.01
CA GLY A 335 -4.12 -14.38 3.16
C GLY A 335 -3.52 -13.42 2.14
N TYR A 336 -2.63 -13.87 1.27
CA TYR A 336 -2.31 -13.10 0.08
C TYR A 336 -3.38 -13.39 -0.98
N GLY A 337 -4.14 -12.36 -1.34
CA GLY A 337 -5.11 -12.45 -2.41
C GLY A 337 -4.44 -12.93 -3.70
N GLU A 338 -5.15 -13.78 -4.45
CA GLU A 338 -4.70 -14.30 -5.73
C GLU A 338 -4.45 -13.16 -6.72
N ASN A 339 -3.19 -12.73 -6.82
CA ASN A 339 -2.80 -11.56 -7.59
C ASN A 339 -2.54 -11.87 -9.07
N ASN A 340 -2.25 -13.12 -9.41
CA ASN A 340 -1.77 -13.47 -10.75
C ASN A 340 -2.89 -13.78 -11.76
N ILE A 341 -4.14 -13.95 -11.33
CA ILE A 341 -5.27 -14.15 -12.27
C ILE A 341 -5.66 -12.82 -12.95
N LEU A 342 -5.34 -11.67 -12.35
CA LEU A 342 -5.72 -10.37 -12.90
C LEU A 342 -5.15 -10.15 -14.31
N GLU A 343 -3.94 -10.65 -14.57
CA GLU A 343 -3.22 -10.47 -15.84
C GLU A 343 -3.81 -11.31 -16.98
N LEU A 344 -4.54 -12.38 -16.64
CA LEU A 344 -5.21 -13.26 -17.60
C LEU A 344 -6.55 -12.70 -18.09
N ASN A 345 -7.09 -11.66 -17.44
CA ASN A 345 -8.36 -11.08 -17.84
C ASN A 345 -8.21 -10.30 -19.17
N PRO A 346 -9.05 -10.55 -20.19
CA PRO A 346 -9.01 -9.82 -21.47
C PRO A 346 -9.09 -8.28 -21.35
N LYS A 347 -9.65 -7.77 -20.25
CA LYS A 347 -9.78 -6.34 -19.97
C LYS A 347 -8.57 -5.77 -19.20
N TYR A 348 -7.58 -6.58 -18.83
CA TYR A 348 -6.35 -6.13 -18.16
C TYR A 348 -5.59 -5.02 -18.91
N PRO A 349 -5.52 -4.97 -20.26
CA PRO A 349 -4.91 -3.85 -20.97
C PRO A 349 -5.54 -2.49 -20.66
N LYS A 350 -6.85 -2.44 -20.34
CA LYS A 350 -7.52 -1.19 -19.91
C LYS A 350 -6.97 -0.69 -18.56
N TYR A 351 -6.56 -1.60 -17.67
CA TYR A 351 -5.97 -1.27 -16.37
C TYR A 351 -4.51 -0.82 -16.46
N ILE A 352 -3.75 -1.28 -17.47
CA ILE A 352 -2.38 -0.79 -17.70
C ILE A 352 -2.38 0.54 -18.46
N SER A 353 -3.41 0.80 -19.27
CA SER A 353 -3.52 2.01 -20.08
C SER A 353 -3.31 3.31 -19.27
N LYS A 354 -2.54 4.23 -19.85
CA LYS A 354 -2.31 5.58 -19.30
C LYS A 354 -3.44 6.55 -19.65
N LYS A 355 -4.35 6.21 -20.58
CA LYS A 355 -5.44 7.10 -21.05
C LYS A 355 -6.28 7.68 -19.90
N PRO A 356 -6.68 6.91 -18.87
CA PRO A 356 -7.45 7.47 -17.74
C PRO A 356 -6.72 8.57 -16.97
N TYR A 357 -5.38 8.53 -16.89
CA TYR A 357 -4.61 9.61 -16.26
C TYR A 357 -4.61 10.88 -17.12
N PHE A 358 -4.55 10.77 -18.44
CA PHE A 358 -4.65 11.94 -19.32
C PHE A 358 -6.02 12.60 -19.25
N ILE A 359 -7.09 11.81 -19.25
CA ILE A 359 -8.47 12.32 -19.10
C ILE A 359 -8.64 13.00 -17.75
N ALA A 360 -8.16 12.35 -16.67
CA ALA A 360 -8.19 12.94 -15.34
C ALA A 360 -7.36 14.23 -15.25
N ALA A 361 -6.18 14.27 -15.87
CA ALA A 361 -5.33 15.46 -15.94
C ALA A 361 -6.06 16.60 -16.65
N ALA A 362 -6.67 16.36 -17.83
CA ALA A 362 -7.38 17.37 -18.58
C ALA A 362 -8.55 17.99 -17.79
N ILE A 363 -9.30 17.17 -17.04
CA ILE A 363 -10.42 17.65 -16.20
C ILE A 363 -9.91 18.41 -14.97
N CYS A 364 -8.79 18.00 -14.38
CA CYS A 364 -8.29 18.58 -13.12
C CYS A 364 -7.35 19.77 -13.33
N PHE A 365 -6.77 19.93 -14.52
CA PHE A 365 -5.81 20.99 -14.83
C PHE A 365 -6.37 22.41 -14.64
N PRO A 366 -7.62 22.73 -15.02
CA PRO A 366 -8.19 24.06 -14.74
C PRO A 366 -8.26 24.37 -13.25
N PHE A 367 -8.67 23.40 -12.41
CA PHE A 367 -8.71 23.57 -10.95
C PHE A 367 -7.32 23.74 -10.36
N PHE A 368 -6.34 22.98 -10.85
CA PHE A 368 -4.95 23.11 -10.44
C PHE A 368 -4.39 24.51 -10.75
N LEU A 369 -4.61 25.00 -11.98
CA LEU A 369 -4.20 26.35 -12.38
C LEU A 369 -4.86 27.43 -11.52
N LEU A 370 -6.17 27.29 -11.28
CA LEU A 370 -6.94 28.25 -10.47
C LEU A 370 -6.40 28.37 -9.04
N SER A 371 -5.85 27.29 -8.50
CA SER A 371 -5.23 27.31 -7.16
C SER A 371 -3.84 27.94 -7.11
N LEU A 372 -3.12 27.98 -8.23
CA LEU A 372 -1.80 28.62 -8.35
C LEU A 372 -1.89 30.12 -8.62
N VAL A 373 -3.08 30.66 -8.88
CA VAL A 373 -3.30 32.09 -9.14
C VAL A 373 -2.69 32.99 -8.05
N PRO A 374 -2.88 32.75 -6.73
CA PRO A 374 -2.24 33.58 -5.71
C PRO A 374 -0.70 33.59 -5.80
N PHE A 375 -0.08 32.48 -6.24
CA PHE A 375 1.37 32.41 -6.40
C PHE A 375 1.85 33.14 -7.66
N LEU A 376 1.07 33.09 -8.76
CA LEU A 376 1.36 33.89 -9.96
C LEU A 376 1.34 35.39 -9.66
N PHE A 377 0.43 35.84 -8.80
CA PHE A 377 0.34 37.25 -8.36
C PHE A 377 1.44 37.65 -7.37
N GLN A 378 2.23 36.71 -6.83
CA GLN A 378 3.45 37.01 -6.06
C GLN A 378 4.68 37.27 -6.93
N TRP A 379 4.63 36.96 -8.24
CA TRP A 379 5.78 37.14 -9.13
C TRP A 379 5.75 38.52 -9.80
N PRO A 380 6.71 39.43 -9.48
CA PRO A 380 6.71 40.80 -10.02
C PRO A 380 6.77 40.83 -11.55
N PHE A 381 7.55 39.93 -12.16
CA PHE A 381 7.70 39.81 -13.61
C PHE A 381 6.39 39.49 -14.33
N PHE A 382 5.53 38.66 -13.71
CA PHE A 382 4.23 38.30 -14.27
C PHE A 382 3.30 39.51 -14.28
N LEU A 383 3.23 40.25 -13.18
CA LEU A 383 2.39 41.45 -13.07
C LEU A 383 2.85 42.57 -14.00
N GLU A 384 4.16 42.80 -14.12
CA GLU A 384 4.75 43.80 -15.05
C GLU A 384 4.43 43.47 -16.51
N SER A 385 4.45 42.19 -16.89
CA SER A 385 4.18 41.76 -18.28
C SER A 385 2.72 41.97 -18.71
N PHE A 386 1.77 41.95 -17.76
CA PHE A 386 0.34 42.09 -18.04
C PHE A 386 -0.27 43.41 -17.55
N GLY A 387 0.49 44.27 -16.88
CA GLY A 387 0.01 45.57 -16.37
C GLY A 387 -1.05 45.46 -15.27
N ILE A 388 -1.03 44.39 -14.47
CA ILE A 388 -2.07 44.08 -13.47
C ILE A 388 -1.60 44.53 -12.07
N SER A 389 -2.52 45.09 -11.26
CA SER A 389 -2.22 45.43 -9.87
C SER A 389 -2.01 44.17 -9.00
N PRO A 390 -1.08 44.18 -8.03
CA PRO A 390 -0.79 43.01 -7.21
C PRO A 390 -1.96 42.49 -6.37
N ASP A 391 -2.92 43.35 -6.05
CA ASP A 391 -4.10 42.98 -5.27
C ASP A 391 -5.34 43.75 -5.74
N ILE A 392 -6.51 43.18 -5.48
CA ILE A 392 -7.82 43.71 -5.84
C ILE A 392 -8.61 43.93 -4.55
N ASN A 393 -9.12 45.14 -4.34
CA ASN A 393 -9.97 45.45 -3.19
C ASN A 393 -11.39 44.89 -3.43
N LEU A 394 -11.89 44.05 -2.53
CA LEU A 394 -13.26 43.51 -2.65
C LEU A 394 -14.35 44.56 -2.40
N GLY A 395 -14.00 45.71 -1.80
CA GLY A 395 -14.90 46.85 -1.66
C GLY A 395 -15.46 47.37 -2.99
N ALA A 396 -14.76 47.14 -4.10
CA ALA A 396 -15.24 47.48 -5.45
C ALA A 396 -16.50 46.71 -5.88
N PHE A 397 -16.84 45.61 -5.19
CA PHE A 397 -18.04 44.81 -5.45
C PHE A 397 -19.29 45.24 -4.65
N GLY A 398 -19.23 46.35 -3.89
CA GLY A 398 -20.41 47.00 -3.31
C GLY A 398 -20.91 46.46 -1.96
N LEU A 399 -20.14 45.59 -1.28
CA LEU A 399 -20.45 45.10 0.07
C LEU A 399 -19.76 45.97 1.13
N SER A 400 -20.53 46.68 1.96
CA SER A 400 -20.02 47.64 2.95
C SER A 400 -19.07 47.03 3.99
N PHE A 401 -19.26 45.76 4.36
CA PHE A 401 -18.39 45.04 5.31
C PHE A 401 -17.04 44.57 4.69
N LEU A 402 -16.86 44.69 3.36
CA LEU A 402 -15.65 44.26 2.64
C LEU A 402 -14.81 45.43 2.11
N GLN A 403 -15.10 46.68 2.48
CA GLN A 403 -14.45 47.87 1.90
C GLN A 403 -12.92 47.95 2.11
N ASP A 404 -12.39 47.26 3.13
CA ASP A 404 -10.92 47.14 3.38
C ASP A 404 -10.38 45.72 3.20
N VAL A 405 -11.16 44.79 2.66
CA VAL A 405 -10.75 43.39 2.51
C VAL A 405 -10.19 43.19 1.12
N ARG A 406 -8.92 42.79 1.04
CA ARG A 406 -8.26 42.48 -0.23
C ARG A 406 -8.36 41.01 -0.59
N LEU A 407 -8.27 40.70 -1.88
CA LEU A 407 -8.50 39.36 -2.42
C LEU A 407 -7.38 38.39 -2.03
N PHE A 408 -6.12 38.81 -2.17
CA PHE A 408 -4.96 38.00 -1.82
C PHE A 408 -4.30 38.46 -0.51
N ASP A 409 -4.35 39.76 -0.20
CA ASP A 409 -3.80 40.38 1.02
C ASP A 409 -2.35 39.95 1.28
N PHE A 410 -1.45 40.39 0.39
CA PHE A 410 -0.01 40.26 0.56
C PHE A 410 0.52 41.33 1.52
N LYS A 411 1.40 40.96 2.45
CA LYS A 411 2.03 41.88 3.41
C LYS A 411 3.52 42.04 3.11
N ASP A 412 4.05 43.24 3.31
CA ASP A 412 5.50 43.47 3.25
C ASP A 412 6.17 42.84 4.48
N ALA A 413 7.26 42.11 4.25
CA ALA A 413 8.01 41.39 5.30
C ALA A 413 8.60 42.30 6.39
N SER A 414 8.79 43.59 6.09
CA SER A 414 9.44 44.57 6.98
C SER A 414 8.46 45.43 7.77
N THR A 415 7.32 45.78 7.16
CA THR A 415 6.38 46.77 7.72
C THR A 415 5.01 46.19 8.05
N GLY A 416 4.67 44.98 7.59
CA GLY A 416 3.34 44.41 7.80
C GLY A 416 2.22 45.07 7.01
N ALA A 417 2.53 46.15 6.31
CA ALA A 417 1.59 46.89 5.48
C ALA A 417 1.20 46.04 4.27
N ALA A 418 -0.05 46.21 3.83
CA ALA A 418 -0.57 45.46 2.71
C ALA A 418 0.00 46.00 1.38
N VAL A 419 0.63 45.14 0.58
CA VAL A 419 1.32 45.50 -0.66
C VAL A 419 0.32 45.87 -1.76
N THR A 420 0.35 47.12 -2.21
CA THR A 420 -0.52 47.65 -3.29
C THR A 420 0.22 47.93 -4.59
N SER A 421 1.55 48.01 -4.56
CA SER A 421 2.38 48.40 -5.69
C SER A 421 3.45 47.35 -6.00
N ILE A 422 3.85 47.26 -7.27
CA ILE A 422 4.86 46.29 -7.76
C ILE A 422 6.21 46.51 -7.06
N SER A 423 6.53 47.73 -6.64
CA SER A 423 7.76 48.05 -5.88
C SER A 423 7.78 47.40 -4.49
N GLY A 424 6.63 47.31 -3.81
CA GLY A 424 6.50 46.61 -2.51
C GLY A 424 6.54 45.08 -2.64
N LEU A 425 6.37 44.53 -3.84
CA LEU A 425 6.55 43.10 -4.09
C LEU A 425 8.04 42.71 -4.14
N LYS A 426 8.91 43.67 -4.53
CA LYS A 426 10.37 43.47 -4.65
C LYS A 426 11.10 43.60 -3.31
N SER A 427 10.53 44.28 -2.31
CA SER A 427 11.10 44.42 -0.96
C SER A 427 10.94 43.17 -0.08
N GLY A 428 10.12 42.19 -0.50
CA GLY A 428 9.89 40.93 0.20
C GLY A 428 8.46 40.81 0.73
N VAL A 429 7.80 39.71 0.38
CA VAL A 429 6.36 39.52 0.62
C VAL A 429 6.09 38.32 1.53
N VAL A 430 5.19 38.50 2.50
CA VAL A 430 4.61 37.44 3.33
C VAL A 430 3.10 37.38 3.05
N GLY A 431 2.59 36.19 2.76
CA GLY A 431 1.18 35.99 2.41
C GLY A 431 1.01 34.83 1.43
N PRO A 432 -0.21 34.56 0.94
CA PRO A 432 -1.43 35.39 1.06
C PRO A 432 -2.27 35.12 2.31
N PHE A 433 -2.86 36.17 2.90
CA PHE A 433 -3.77 36.09 4.05
C PHE A 433 -5.25 36.32 3.69
N GLY A 434 -5.53 36.69 2.44
CA GLY A 434 -6.87 37.03 1.98
C GLY A 434 -7.82 35.84 1.92
N ILE A 435 -9.11 36.12 2.13
CA ILE A 435 -10.19 35.13 2.02
C ILE A 435 -10.27 34.56 0.59
N GLY A 436 -10.05 35.40 -0.41
CA GLY A 436 -10.03 34.98 -1.82
C GLY A 436 -8.91 33.98 -2.11
N ALA A 437 -7.70 34.25 -1.61
CA ALA A 437 -6.60 33.29 -1.70
C ALA A 437 -6.94 31.96 -1.01
N LEU A 438 -7.55 32.02 0.17
CA LEU A 438 -7.96 30.83 0.92
C LEU A 438 -8.96 29.97 0.13
N LEU A 439 -9.99 30.58 -0.45
CA LEU A 439 -10.95 29.89 -1.32
C LEU A 439 -10.28 29.28 -2.55
N LEU A 440 -9.37 30.02 -3.21
CA LEU A 440 -8.61 29.51 -4.36
C LEU A 440 -7.67 28.36 -3.96
N GLY A 441 -7.14 28.37 -2.74
CA GLY A 441 -6.34 27.28 -2.20
C GLY A 441 -7.09 25.96 -2.12
N LEU A 442 -8.44 25.93 -2.14
CA LEU A 442 -9.21 24.69 -1.96
C LEU A 442 -9.09 23.81 -3.19
N PHE A 443 -8.86 24.45 -4.34
CA PHE A 443 -8.77 23.78 -5.62
C PHE A 443 -7.49 22.95 -5.78
N LEU A 444 -6.42 23.22 -5.02
CA LEU A 444 -5.20 22.41 -5.06
C LEU A 444 -5.44 20.99 -4.53
N PRO A 445 -5.83 20.78 -3.26
CA PRO A 445 -6.12 19.43 -2.78
C PRO A 445 -7.29 18.79 -3.52
N LEU A 446 -8.30 19.58 -3.94
CA LEU A 446 -9.40 19.07 -4.77
C LEU A 446 -8.90 18.50 -6.11
N SER A 447 -8.04 19.23 -6.82
CA SER A 447 -7.51 18.81 -8.13
C SER A 447 -6.69 17.52 -8.04
N ILE A 448 -5.79 17.42 -7.06
CA ILE A 448 -4.95 16.24 -6.84
C ILE A 448 -5.81 15.03 -6.46
N ALA A 449 -6.76 15.20 -5.55
CA ALA A 449 -7.64 14.12 -5.12
C ALA A 449 -8.57 13.65 -6.24
N MET A 450 -9.19 14.57 -6.98
CA MET A 450 -10.06 14.24 -8.12
C MET A 450 -9.29 13.56 -9.25
N PHE A 451 -8.03 13.97 -9.49
CA PHE A 451 -7.17 13.33 -10.47
C PHE A 451 -7.04 11.82 -10.20
N PHE A 452 -6.66 11.45 -8.97
CA PHE A 452 -6.54 10.04 -8.59
C PHE A 452 -7.90 9.34 -8.54
N ALA A 453 -8.95 10.00 -8.03
CA ALA A 453 -10.28 9.41 -7.92
C ALA A 453 -10.89 9.05 -9.29
N ILE A 454 -10.80 9.95 -10.27
CA ILE A 454 -11.30 9.72 -11.64
C ILE A 454 -10.45 8.65 -12.32
N ALA A 455 -9.12 8.79 -12.29
CA ALA A 455 -8.21 7.85 -12.95
C ALA A 455 -8.40 6.43 -12.40
N PHE A 456 -8.45 6.26 -11.08
CA PHE A 456 -8.62 4.94 -10.48
C PHE A 456 -9.99 4.34 -10.74
N LYS A 457 -11.07 5.12 -10.64
CA LYS A 457 -12.42 4.64 -10.94
C LYS A 457 -12.54 4.14 -12.39
N MET A 458 -12.00 4.88 -13.35
CA MET A 458 -12.05 4.49 -14.77
C MET A 458 -11.25 3.22 -15.04
N LYS A 459 -10.09 3.04 -14.37
CA LYS A 459 -9.23 1.86 -14.55
C LYS A 459 -9.81 0.59 -13.96
N THR A 460 -10.59 0.68 -12.89
CA THR A 460 -11.00 -0.50 -12.10
C THR A 460 -12.46 -0.91 -12.26
N LYS A 461 -13.34 -0.02 -12.76
CA LYS A 461 -14.80 -0.24 -12.79
C LYS A 461 -15.21 -1.58 -13.41
N GLU A 462 -14.70 -1.92 -14.59
CA GLU A 462 -15.06 -3.16 -15.29
C GLU A 462 -14.43 -4.40 -14.64
N LEU A 463 -13.15 -4.32 -14.28
CA LEU A 463 -12.42 -5.45 -13.69
C LEU A 463 -12.95 -5.83 -12.32
N ILE A 464 -13.42 -4.87 -11.51
CA ILE A 464 -14.06 -5.17 -10.24
C ILE A 464 -15.41 -5.85 -10.43
N LYS A 465 -16.16 -5.47 -11.46
CA LYS A 465 -17.41 -6.16 -11.79
C LYS A 465 -17.13 -7.63 -12.12
N ASP A 466 -16.14 -7.89 -12.97
CA ASP A 466 -15.74 -9.25 -13.33
C ASP A 466 -15.23 -10.02 -12.09
N ARG A 467 -14.39 -9.40 -11.25
CA ARG A 467 -13.87 -10.00 -10.01
C ARG A 467 -14.98 -10.35 -9.02
N ASN A 468 -15.98 -9.49 -8.86
CA ASN A 468 -17.13 -9.76 -8.00
C ASN A 468 -17.95 -10.94 -8.53
N ASN A 469 -18.14 -11.03 -9.85
CA ASN A 469 -18.79 -12.19 -10.47
C ASN A 469 -17.98 -13.48 -10.23
N THR A 470 -16.65 -13.44 -10.35
CA THR A 470 -15.80 -14.61 -10.04
C THR A 470 -15.90 -15.03 -8.58
N LYS A 471 -15.91 -14.08 -7.64
CA LYS A 471 -16.07 -14.39 -6.20
C LYS A 471 -17.43 -15.00 -5.87
N GLU A 472 -18.49 -14.47 -6.46
CA GLU A 472 -19.85 -15.03 -6.34
C GLU A 472 -19.88 -16.48 -6.85
N LEU A 473 -19.28 -16.70 -8.02
CA LEU A 473 -19.14 -18.02 -8.61
C LEU A 473 -18.31 -18.97 -7.74
N GLU A 474 -17.19 -18.54 -7.15
CA GLU A 474 -16.38 -19.37 -6.23
C GLU A 474 -17.15 -19.80 -4.97
N MET A 475 -17.95 -18.89 -4.39
CA MET A 475 -18.78 -19.22 -3.23
C MET A 475 -19.83 -20.29 -3.59
N GLU A 476 -20.53 -20.10 -4.71
CA GLU A 476 -21.52 -21.06 -5.20
C GLU A 476 -20.87 -22.39 -5.62
N PHE A 477 -19.67 -22.34 -6.19
CA PHE A 477 -18.95 -23.52 -6.69
C PHE A 477 -18.62 -24.51 -5.58
N THR A 478 -18.47 -24.04 -4.33
CA THR A 478 -18.30 -24.90 -3.16
C THR A 478 -19.46 -25.90 -3.04
N ASN A 479 -20.70 -25.42 -3.17
CA ASN A 479 -21.88 -26.29 -3.13
C ASN A 479 -21.96 -27.20 -4.36
N SER A 480 -21.55 -26.69 -5.54
CA SER A 480 -21.50 -27.50 -6.76
C SER A 480 -20.48 -28.64 -6.67
N LEU A 481 -19.32 -28.42 -6.05
CA LEU A 481 -18.32 -29.46 -5.80
C LEU A 481 -18.85 -30.55 -4.87
N PHE A 482 -19.57 -30.16 -3.82
CA PHE A 482 -20.22 -31.11 -2.93
C PHE A 482 -21.26 -31.97 -3.68
N GLN A 483 -22.11 -31.34 -4.50
CA GLN A 483 -23.09 -32.06 -5.31
C GLN A 483 -22.42 -32.98 -6.33
N LEU A 484 -21.41 -32.49 -7.05
CA LEU A 484 -20.64 -33.27 -8.01
C LEU A 484 -19.96 -34.47 -7.34
N GLY A 485 -19.37 -34.25 -6.17
CA GLY A 485 -18.77 -35.29 -5.34
C GLY A 485 -19.78 -36.37 -4.96
N ASN A 486 -20.95 -36.01 -4.44
CA ASN A 486 -21.99 -36.99 -4.09
C ASN A 486 -22.45 -37.80 -5.31
N ARG A 487 -22.64 -37.16 -6.47
CA ARG A 487 -23.05 -37.88 -7.70
C ARG A 487 -22.00 -38.87 -8.18
N LEU A 488 -20.72 -38.49 -8.13
CA LEU A 488 -19.62 -39.42 -8.44
C LEU A 488 -19.55 -40.56 -7.40
N GLY A 489 -19.85 -40.25 -6.13
CA GLY A 489 -19.92 -41.22 -5.04
C GLY A 489 -21.04 -42.25 -5.23
N ASP A 490 -22.17 -41.82 -5.79
CA ASP A 490 -23.29 -42.67 -6.21
C ASP A 490 -22.94 -43.59 -7.41
N GLY A 491 -21.72 -43.48 -7.95
CA GLY A 491 -21.25 -44.26 -9.11
C GLY A 491 -21.69 -43.70 -10.46
N ILE A 492 -22.18 -42.46 -10.52
CA ILE A 492 -22.56 -41.81 -11.77
C ILE A 492 -21.30 -41.37 -12.52
N PRO A 493 -21.12 -41.71 -13.82
CA PRO A 493 -20.01 -41.22 -14.62
C PRO A 493 -19.91 -39.69 -14.60
N ALA A 494 -18.69 -39.17 -14.66
CA ALA A 494 -18.44 -37.74 -14.53
C ALA A 494 -19.25 -36.91 -15.53
N GLU A 495 -19.33 -37.35 -16.79
CA GLU A 495 -20.06 -36.68 -17.86
C GLU A 495 -21.54 -36.45 -17.52
N ILE A 496 -22.20 -37.48 -16.98
CA ILE A 496 -23.60 -37.43 -16.56
C ILE A 496 -23.73 -36.59 -15.27
N ALA A 497 -22.75 -36.69 -14.37
CA ALA A 497 -22.72 -35.90 -13.15
C ALA A 497 -22.63 -34.39 -13.45
N PHE A 498 -21.81 -33.98 -14.42
CA PHE A 498 -21.72 -32.59 -14.89
C PHE A 498 -23.05 -32.08 -15.45
N ALA A 499 -23.78 -32.90 -16.23
CA ALA A 499 -25.09 -32.55 -16.75
C ALA A 499 -26.12 -32.33 -15.62
N ARG A 500 -26.18 -33.26 -14.65
CA ARG A 500 -27.09 -33.16 -13.50
C ARG A 500 -26.78 -31.96 -12.60
N VAL A 501 -25.51 -31.65 -12.39
CA VAL A 501 -25.08 -30.48 -11.62
C VAL A 501 -25.46 -29.19 -12.35
N ALA A 502 -25.30 -29.13 -13.68
CA ALA A 502 -25.77 -27.98 -14.47
C ALA A 502 -27.27 -27.71 -14.25
N GLU A 503 -28.09 -28.76 -14.19
CA GLU A 503 -29.53 -28.64 -13.92
C GLU A 503 -29.85 -28.23 -12.48
N SER A 504 -29.14 -28.77 -11.49
CA SER A 504 -29.37 -28.43 -10.07
C SER A 504 -28.83 -27.05 -9.69
N THR A 505 -27.91 -26.49 -10.48
CA THR A 505 -27.39 -25.12 -10.30
C THR A 505 -28.14 -24.06 -11.10
N ARG A 506 -29.30 -24.38 -11.71
CA ARG A 506 -30.06 -23.42 -12.52
C ARG A 506 -30.35 -22.12 -11.76
N GLY A 507 -30.04 -20.98 -12.39
CA GLY A 507 -30.18 -19.64 -11.81
C GLY A 507 -28.99 -19.17 -10.98
N GLN A 508 -27.97 -20.02 -10.76
CA GLN A 508 -26.70 -19.66 -10.13
C GLN A 508 -25.66 -19.24 -11.18
N ARG A 509 -24.60 -18.54 -10.77
CA ARG A 509 -23.46 -18.21 -11.66
C ARG A 509 -22.70 -19.44 -12.11
N THR A 510 -22.69 -20.50 -11.30
CA THR A 510 -22.03 -21.77 -11.61
C THR A 510 -22.71 -22.53 -12.75
N GLU A 511 -24.00 -22.27 -13.01
CA GLU A 511 -24.76 -22.90 -14.10
C GLU A 511 -24.01 -22.81 -15.42
N ASP A 512 -23.58 -21.60 -15.78
CA ASP A 512 -22.94 -21.37 -17.08
C ASP A 512 -21.64 -22.14 -17.24
N PHE A 513 -20.88 -22.32 -16.16
CA PHE A 513 -19.67 -23.14 -16.17
C PHE A 513 -20.02 -24.61 -16.44
N PHE A 514 -20.90 -25.21 -15.65
CA PHE A 514 -21.30 -26.61 -15.81
C PHE A 514 -22.02 -26.87 -17.13
N ARG A 515 -22.86 -25.93 -17.57
CA ARG A 515 -23.55 -25.95 -18.86
C ARG A 515 -22.57 -25.89 -20.02
N LYS A 516 -21.53 -25.04 -19.96
CA LYS A 516 -20.51 -24.96 -21.01
C LYS A 516 -19.68 -26.24 -21.09
N VAL A 517 -19.29 -26.82 -19.95
CA VAL A 517 -18.65 -28.14 -19.92
C VAL A 517 -19.58 -29.19 -20.55
N ASN A 518 -20.85 -29.21 -20.16
CA ASN A 518 -21.84 -30.15 -20.68
C ASN A 518 -22.04 -30.05 -22.20
N LEU A 519 -22.09 -28.81 -22.74
CA LEU A 519 -22.19 -28.55 -24.18
C LEU A 519 -20.93 -29.02 -24.92
N ASN A 520 -19.73 -28.76 -24.38
CA ASN A 520 -18.49 -29.23 -24.98
C ASN A 520 -18.40 -30.76 -25.02
N LEU A 521 -18.85 -31.44 -23.96
CA LEU A 521 -18.92 -32.90 -23.90
C LEU A 521 -19.89 -33.47 -24.95
N HIS A 522 -21.14 -32.99 -24.98
CA HIS A 522 -22.20 -33.61 -25.78
C HIS A 522 -22.26 -33.12 -27.23
N GLN A 523 -22.00 -31.83 -27.49
CA GLN A 523 -22.12 -31.26 -28.83
C GLN A 523 -20.80 -31.24 -29.60
N ALA A 524 -19.67 -31.09 -28.89
CA ALA A 524 -18.35 -31.04 -29.54
C ALA A 524 -17.56 -32.36 -29.43
N GLY A 525 -18.09 -33.37 -28.72
CA GLY A 525 -17.44 -34.68 -28.57
C GLY A 525 -16.10 -34.63 -27.85
N MET A 526 -15.87 -33.59 -27.04
CA MET A 526 -14.60 -33.40 -26.33
C MET A 526 -14.50 -34.33 -25.12
N SER A 527 -13.28 -34.70 -24.75
CA SER A 527 -13.03 -35.36 -23.46
C SER A 527 -13.30 -34.39 -22.29
N LEU A 528 -13.50 -34.90 -21.08
CA LEU A 528 -13.71 -34.05 -19.90
C LEU A 528 -12.54 -33.09 -19.64
N ASP A 529 -11.30 -33.53 -19.89
CA ASP A 529 -10.12 -32.68 -19.79
C ASP A 529 -10.17 -31.53 -20.82
N GLU A 530 -10.43 -31.83 -22.08
CA GLU A 530 -10.52 -30.83 -23.14
C GLU A 530 -11.73 -29.89 -22.95
N ALA A 531 -12.89 -30.43 -22.52
CA ALA A 531 -14.09 -29.65 -22.28
C ALA A 531 -13.87 -28.55 -21.22
N ILE A 532 -13.00 -28.81 -20.24
CA ILE A 532 -12.67 -27.88 -19.16
C ILE A 532 -11.47 -26.99 -19.54
N PHE A 533 -10.37 -27.57 -20.04
CA PHE A 533 -9.06 -26.91 -20.15
C PHE A 533 -8.58 -26.57 -21.57
N ASN A 534 -9.35 -26.90 -22.62
CA ASN A 534 -8.90 -26.63 -23.99
C ASN A 534 -8.60 -25.12 -24.19
N PRO A 535 -7.43 -24.74 -24.73
CA PRO A 535 -7.01 -23.34 -24.86
C PRO A 535 -7.92 -22.45 -25.72
N LYS A 536 -8.78 -23.04 -26.58
CA LYS A 536 -9.66 -22.32 -27.49
C LYS A 536 -11.14 -22.40 -27.10
N ARG A 537 -11.57 -23.50 -26.47
CA ARG A 537 -13.01 -23.78 -26.21
C ARG A 537 -13.32 -24.21 -24.77
N GLY A 538 -12.33 -24.40 -23.92
CA GLY A 538 -12.52 -24.87 -22.55
C GLY A 538 -13.37 -23.91 -21.70
N ALA A 539 -14.14 -24.46 -20.77
CA ALA A 539 -14.96 -23.67 -19.86
C ALA A 539 -14.13 -22.72 -18.98
N ILE A 540 -12.88 -23.05 -18.67
CA ILE A 540 -12.02 -22.23 -17.80
C ILE A 540 -11.66 -20.85 -18.39
N ILE A 541 -11.79 -20.67 -19.71
CA ILE A 541 -11.49 -19.40 -20.39
C ILE A 541 -12.47 -18.31 -19.95
N ASP A 542 -13.74 -18.66 -19.82
CA ASP A 542 -14.80 -17.72 -19.45
C ASP A 542 -14.84 -17.51 -17.93
N TYR A 543 -14.31 -18.47 -17.16
CA TYR A 543 -14.36 -18.52 -15.70
C TYR A 543 -12.97 -18.75 -15.09
N PRO A 544 -12.06 -17.77 -15.19
CA PRO A 544 -10.71 -17.91 -14.66
C PRO A 544 -10.70 -17.83 -13.13
N SER A 545 -10.69 -18.99 -12.47
CA SER A 545 -10.46 -19.13 -11.03
C SER A 545 -9.45 -20.25 -10.79
N ASN A 546 -8.44 -20.01 -9.95
CA ASN A 546 -7.50 -21.08 -9.61
C ASN A 546 -8.19 -22.17 -8.80
N LEU A 547 -9.11 -21.79 -7.91
CA LEU A 547 -9.87 -22.73 -7.11
C LEU A 547 -10.58 -23.73 -8.01
N ILE A 548 -11.28 -23.24 -9.03
CA ILE A 548 -11.99 -24.07 -10.00
C ILE A 548 -11.02 -24.89 -10.83
N SER A 549 -10.00 -24.24 -11.41
CA SER A 549 -8.98 -24.90 -12.23
C SER A 549 -8.35 -26.08 -11.50
N THR A 550 -7.88 -25.86 -10.28
CA THR A 550 -7.28 -26.89 -9.46
C THR A 550 -8.29 -27.97 -9.07
N SER A 551 -9.49 -27.60 -8.62
CA SER A 551 -10.50 -28.58 -8.22
C SER A 551 -10.85 -29.52 -9.37
N MET A 552 -10.93 -28.98 -10.60
CA MET A 552 -11.18 -29.77 -11.80
C MET A 552 -9.97 -30.61 -12.23
N ARG A 553 -8.73 -30.13 -12.07
CA ARG A 553 -7.53 -30.97 -12.30
C ARG A 553 -7.46 -32.14 -11.33
N ILE A 554 -7.74 -31.87 -10.06
CA ILE A 554 -7.83 -32.91 -9.02
C ILE A 554 -8.92 -33.92 -9.41
N LEU A 555 -10.10 -33.45 -9.80
CA LEU A 555 -11.17 -34.32 -10.27
C LEU A 555 -10.71 -35.24 -11.40
N LEU A 556 -10.04 -34.70 -12.43
CA LEU A 556 -9.57 -35.49 -13.57
C LEU A 556 -8.50 -36.53 -13.19
N GLU A 557 -7.55 -36.16 -12.32
CA GLU A 557 -6.55 -37.12 -11.84
C GLU A 557 -7.16 -38.20 -10.94
N SER A 558 -8.11 -37.81 -10.08
CA SER A 558 -8.83 -38.76 -9.22
C SER A 558 -9.76 -39.66 -10.02
N SER A 559 -10.42 -39.15 -11.07
CA SER A 559 -11.36 -39.92 -11.88
C SER A 559 -10.68 -41.01 -12.70
N LYS A 560 -9.41 -40.82 -13.10
CA LYS A 560 -8.58 -41.88 -13.72
C LYS A 560 -8.42 -43.12 -12.83
N LYS A 561 -8.56 -42.96 -11.51
CA LYS A 561 -8.45 -44.05 -10.54
C LYS A 561 -9.80 -44.64 -10.10
N GLY A 562 -10.88 -43.88 -10.22
CA GLY A 562 -12.24 -44.34 -9.93
C GLY A 562 -13.16 -43.22 -9.45
N LEU A 563 -14.47 -43.44 -9.60
CA LEU A 563 -15.49 -42.42 -9.28
C LEU A 563 -15.58 -42.13 -7.77
N LYS A 564 -15.51 -43.16 -6.92
CA LYS A 564 -15.52 -43.01 -5.46
C LYS A 564 -14.34 -42.16 -4.95
N VAL A 565 -13.21 -42.33 -5.61
CA VAL A 565 -11.95 -41.64 -5.31
C VAL A 565 -12.03 -40.15 -5.70
N ALA A 566 -12.64 -39.87 -6.85
CA ALA A 566 -12.98 -38.51 -7.27
C ALA A 566 -13.99 -37.84 -6.32
N ALA A 567 -15.00 -38.58 -5.87
CA ALA A 567 -15.99 -38.10 -4.91
C ALA A 567 -15.37 -37.62 -3.60
N GLU A 568 -14.56 -38.46 -2.95
CA GLU A 568 -13.88 -38.13 -1.70
C GLU A 568 -12.96 -36.91 -1.84
N SER A 569 -12.28 -36.78 -2.99
CA SER A 569 -11.43 -35.62 -3.29
C SER A 569 -12.24 -34.33 -3.39
N LEU A 570 -13.35 -34.34 -4.13
CA LEU A 570 -14.20 -33.16 -4.29
C LEU A 570 -14.90 -32.76 -2.98
N MET A 571 -15.33 -33.73 -2.18
CA MET A 571 -15.92 -33.47 -0.86
C MET A 571 -14.90 -32.83 0.08
N SER A 572 -13.67 -33.34 0.11
CA SER A 572 -12.57 -32.77 0.91
C SER A 572 -12.27 -31.32 0.51
N ILE A 573 -12.25 -31.02 -0.79
CA ILE A 573 -12.05 -29.66 -1.31
C ILE A 573 -13.21 -28.75 -0.92
N SER A 574 -14.44 -29.21 -1.06
CA SER A 574 -15.63 -28.45 -0.65
C SER A 574 -15.60 -28.09 0.83
N GLU A 575 -15.25 -29.04 1.69
CA GLU A 575 -15.16 -28.81 3.14
C GLU A 575 -14.03 -27.82 3.48
N TYR A 576 -12.88 -27.96 2.82
CA TYR A 576 -11.77 -27.02 2.89
C TYR A 576 -12.22 -25.58 2.57
N ILE A 577 -12.86 -25.36 1.41
CA ILE A 577 -13.31 -24.02 0.99
C ILE A 577 -14.31 -23.44 1.98
N LYS A 578 -15.27 -24.26 2.42
CA LYS A 578 -16.30 -23.87 3.40
C LYS A 578 -15.67 -23.42 4.72
N ASN A 579 -14.66 -24.16 5.21
CA ASN A 579 -13.95 -23.83 6.43
C ASN A 579 -13.17 -22.52 6.29
N ILE A 580 -12.44 -22.31 5.19
CA ILE A 580 -11.75 -21.04 4.91
C ILE A 580 -12.73 -19.87 4.90
N HIS A 581 -13.87 -20.01 4.23
CA HIS A 581 -14.87 -18.94 4.18
C HIS A 581 -15.43 -18.58 5.57
N LYS A 582 -15.66 -19.60 6.42
CA LYS A 582 -16.08 -19.41 7.81
C LYS A 582 -15.03 -18.62 8.61
N VAL A 583 -13.74 -18.93 8.41
CA VAL A 583 -12.63 -18.19 9.03
C VAL A 583 -12.63 -16.73 8.58
N GLU A 584 -12.70 -16.48 7.28
CA GLU A 584 -12.68 -15.13 6.72
C GLU A 584 -13.87 -14.29 7.20
N SER A 585 -15.08 -14.86 7.22
CA SER A 585 -16.28 -14.19 7.73
C SER A 585 -16.12 -13.82 9.20
N ARG A 586 -15.63 -14.76 10.02
CA ARG A 586 -15.42 -14.50 11.45
C ARG A 586 -14.37 -13.42 11.69
N LEU A 587 -13.28 -13.41 10.93
CA LEU A 587 -12.25 -12.37 11.00
C LEU A 587 -12.84 -11.01 10.62
N ARG A 588 -13.66 -10.96 9.57
CA ARG A 588 -14.32 -9.74 9.12
C ARG A 588 -15.27 -9.20 10.18
N ASP A 589 -16.03 -10.05 10.85
CA ASP A 589 -16.92 -9.67 11.95
C ASP A 589 -16.14 -9.09 13.13
N LEU A 590 -15.04 -9.73 13.54
CA LEU A 590 -14.21 -9.28 14.67
C LEU A 590 -13.52 -7.94 14.42
N LEU A 591 -13.26 -7.61 13.15
CA LEU A 591 -12.62 -6.37 12.73
C LEU A 591 -13.62 -5.33 12.19
N ALA A 592 -14.92 -5.66 12.10
CA ALA A 592 -15.93 -4.82 11.49
C ALA A 592 -16.01 -3.44 12.14
N GLU A 593 -15.95 -3.39 13.47
CA GLU A 593 -15.91 -2.15 14.26
C GLU A 593 -14.72 -1.27 13.86
N VAL A 594 -13.50 -1.80 13.90
CA VAL A 594 -12.27 -1.06 13.54
C VAL A 594 -12.29 -0.61 12.08
N ILE A 595 -12.72 -1.49 11.17
CA ILE A 595 -12.82 -1.17 9.73
C ILE A 595 -13.85 -0.06 9.50
N SER A 596 -14.99 -0.12 10.20
CA SER A 596 -16.04 0.90 10.14
C SER A 596 -15.54 2.25 10.66
N ASP A 597 -14.84 2.25 11.80
CA ASP A 597 -14.26 3.45 12.39
C ASP A 597 -13.20 4.07 11.47
N MET A 598 -12.29 3.26 10.93
CA MET A 598 -11.28 3.73 9.98
C MET A 598 -11.92 4.36 8.74
N LYS A 599 -12.97 3.73 8.21
CA LYS A 599 -13.73 4.24 7.06
C LYS A 599 -14.42 5.55 7.39
N SER A 600 -15.19 5.59 8.49
CA SER A 600 -15.92 6.79 8.93
C SER A 600 -14.98 7.97 9.12
N ASN A 601 -13.86 7.76 9.81
CA ASN A 601 -12.87 8.79 10.05
C ASN A 601 -12.22 9.33 8.77
N MET A 602 -11.84 8.43 7.87
CA MET A 602 -11.21 8.78 6.60
C MET A 602 -12.16 9.52 5.65
N THR A 603 -13.46 9.17 5.66
CA THR A 603 -14.45 9.75 4.74
C THR A 603 -15.20 10.96 5.29
N PHE A 604 -15.30 11.10 6.62
CA PHE A 604 -16.16 12.08 7.25
C PHE A 604 -15.45 12.88 8.35
N LEU A 605 -15.06 12.27 9.48
CA LEU A 605 -14.57 13.02 10.65
C LEU A 605 -13.28 13.78 10.38
N ALA A 606 -12.27 13.17 9.75
CA ALA A 606 -11.01 13.86 9.46
C ALA A 606 -11.19 14.99 8.44
N PRO A 607 -11.89 14.78 7.30
CA PRO A 607 -12.28 15.87 6.40
C PRO A 607 -13.05 17.01 7.07
N LEU A 608 -14.00 16.68 7.96
CA LEU A 608 -14.81 17.66 8.69
C LEU A 608 -13.94 18.52 9.60
N LEU A 609 -13.15 17.89 10.48
CA LEU A 609 -12.28 18.59 11.42
C LEU A 609 -11.24 19.44 10.68
N ALA A 610 -10.61 18.88 9.65
CA ALA A 610 -9.66 19.59 8.82
C ALA A 610 -10.26 20.84 8.16
N GLY A 611 -11.51 20.75 7.67
CA GLY A 611 -12.18 21.90 7.06
C GLY A 611 -12.55 23.00 8.06
N ILE A 612 -13.00 22.60 9.26
CA ILE A 612 -13.26 23.54 10.36
C ILE A 612 -11.96 24.25 10.77
N VAL A 613 -10.86 23.51 10.93
CA VAL A 613 -9.54 24.05 11.30
C VAL A 613 -9.04 25.07 10.28
N VAL A 614 -9.20 24.80 8.99
CA VAL A 614 -8.85 25.75 7.92
C VAL A 614 -9.70 27.03 8.02
N GLY A 615 -11.01 26.89 8.24
CA GLY A 615 -11.89 28.04 8.47
C GLY A 615 -11.50 28.86 9.70
N LEU A 616 -11.14 28.21 10.81
CA LEU A 616 -10.65 28.86 12.03
C LEU A 616 -9.32 29.58 11.79
N ALA A 617 -8.39 28.97 11.06
CA ALA A 617 -7.13 29.62 10.68
C ALA A 617 -7.38 30.88 9.84
N GLY A 618 -8.32 30.82 8.90
CA GLY A 618 -8.78 31.98 8.13
C GLY A 618 -9.40 33.07 9.02
N MET A 619 -10.27 32.69 9.95
CA MET A 619 -10.91 33.59 10.92
C MET A 619 -9.87 34.31 11.79
N ILE A 620 -8.90 33.58 12.35
CA ILE A 620 -7.83 34.14 13.19
C ILE A 620 -7.01 35.14 12.38
N ALA A 621 -6.61 34.79 11.15
CA ALA A 621 -5.86 35.70 10.29
C ALA A 621 -6.66 36.95 9.94
N PHE A 622 -7.97 36.81 9.64
CA PHE A 622 -8.84 37.94 9.34
C PHE A 622 -8.99 38.89 10.54
N ILE A 623 -9.22 38.34 11.74
CA ILE A 623 -9.36 39.13 12.96
C ILE A 623 -8.08 39.91 13.24
N LEU A 624 -6.93 39.24 13.19
CA LEU A 624 -5.64 39.87 13.46
C LEU A 624 -5.30 40.95 12.43
N ASN A 625 -5.65 40.73 11.15
CA ASN A 625 -5.47 41.73 10.10
C ASN A 625 -6.28 43.00 10.38
N LYS A 626 -7.54 42.87 10.76
CA LYS A 626 -8.43 44.00 11.07
C LYS A 626 -8.06 44.71 12.38
N LEU A 627 -7.68 43.95 13.40
CA LEU A 627 -7.17 44.54 14.64
C LEU A 627 -5.90 45.35 14.35
N SER A 628 -4.95 44.80 13.60
CA SER A 628 -3.74 45.52 13.21
C SER A 628 -4.04 46.82 12.47
N SER A 629 -5.03 46.85 11.57
CA SER A 629 -5.39 48.09 10.85
C SER A 629 -6.04 49.13 11.76
N ILE A 630 -6.97 48.71 12.63
CA ILE A 630 -7.62 49.62 13.59
C ILE A 630 -6.56 50.25 14.52
N PHE A 631 -5.61 49.44 15.00
CA PHE A 631 -4.56 49.95 15.88
C PHE A 631 -3.58 50.90 15.18
N THR A 632 -3.24 50.67 13.91
CA THR A 632 -2.42 51.62 13.14
C THR A 632 -3.14 52.94 12.90
N ASP A 633 -4.45 52.92 12.67
CA ASP A 633 -5.26 54.13 12.46
C ASP A 633 -5.42 54.95 13.77
N VAL A 634 -5.57 54.27 14.90
CA VAL A 634 -5.58 54.89 16.24
C VAL A 634 -4.20 55.51 16.59
N GLN A 635 -3.11 54.88 16.18
CA GLN A 635 -1.76 55.43 16.38
C GLN A 635 -1.48 56.62 15.46
N ALA A 636 -2.01 56.62 14.23
CA ALA A 636 -1.87 57.72 13.27
C ALA A 636 -2.73 58.95 13.63
N SER A 637 -3.83 58.78 14.37
CA SER A 637 -4.72 59.86 14.81
C SER A 637 -4.22 60.63 16.05
N GLY A 638 -2.99 60.38 16.51
CA GLY A 638 -2.27 61.25 17.46
C GLY A 638 -2.83 61.32 18.88
N THR A 639 -3.82 60.50 19.23
CA THR A 639 -4.40 60.51 20.58
C THR A 639 -3.55 59.64 21.51
N GLN A 640 -2.43 60.19 21.99
CA GLN A 640 -1.68 59.61 23.10
C GLN A 640 -2.47 59.79 24.39
N ASN A 641 -3.38 58.87 24.71
CA ASN A 641 -3.87 58.68 26.08
C ASN A 641 -4.55 57.32 26.20
N VAL A 642 -3.89 56.38 26.88
CA VAL A 642 -4.32 55.71 28.13
C VAL A 642 -3.45 54.46 28.31
N GLY A 643 -2.52 54.53 29.27
CA GLY A 643 -2.04 53.53 30.25
C GLY A 643 -1.85 52.04 29.94
N PHE A 644 -2.26 51.50 28.80
CA PHE A 644 -1.93 50.15 28.37
C PHE A 644 -0.71 50.22 27.46
N ASP A 645 0.30 49.38 27.75
CA ASP A 645 1.43 49.14 26.86
C ASP A 645 0.96 48.34 25.62
N LEU A 646 0.15 49.00 24.79
CA LEU A 646 -0.39 48.51 23.52
C LEU A 646 0.74 48.12 22.55
N GLY A 647 1.91 48.75 22.68
CA GLY A 647 3.11 48.44 21.90
C GLY A 647 3.62 47.03 22.15
N THR A 648 3.57 46.55 23.40
CA THR A 648 3.98 45.18 23.74
C THR A 648 2.96 44.13 23.27
N PHE A 649 1.66 44.43 23.30
CA PHE A 649 0.63 43.53 22.75
C PHE A 649 0.72 43.41 21.20
N LEU A 650 0.97 44.52 20.50
CA LEU A 650 1.19 44.54 19.05
C LEU A 650 2.48 43.81 18.63
N ASN A 651 3.51 43.82 19.47
CA ASN A 651 4.73 43.07 19.22
C ASN A 651 4.55 41.54 19.35
N ILE A 652 3.56 41.07 20.10
CA ILE A 652 3.26 39.64 20.26
C ILE A 652 2.41 39.11 19.09
N PHE A 653 1.56 39.94 18.47
CA PHE A 653 0.66 39.54 17.38
C PHE A 653 1.02 40.15 16.02
N ARG A 654 2.28 39.98 15.61
CA ARG A 654 2.77 40.40 14.30
C ARG A 654 2.23 39.49 13.19
N ILE A 655 1.43 40.03 12.27
CA ILE A 655 0.77 39.26 11.21
C ILE A 655 1.78 38.56 10.28
N GLU A 656 2.97 39.12 10.08
CA GLU A 656 4.03 38.56 9.23
C GLU A 656 4.67 37.31 9.86
N GLN A 657 4.46 37.11 11.16
CA GLN A 657 4.99 35.97 11.89
C GLN A 657 4.05 34.76 11.85
N ILE A 658 2.77 34.97 11.56
CA ILE A 658 1.74 33.92 11.49
C ILE A 658 1.85 33.15 10.17
N ILE A 659 1.57 31.86 10.24
CA ILE A 659 1.51 31.01 9.05
C ILE A 659 0.30 31.43 8.20
N PRO A 660 0.49 31.85 6.94
CA PRO A 660 -0.62 32.22 6.08
C PRO A 660 -1.62 31.05 5.94
N PRO A 661 -2.93 31.27 6.15
CA PRO A 661 -3.95 30.23 6.09
C PRO A 661 -3.96 29.42 4.79
N TYR A 662 -3.59 30.05 3.66
CA TYR A 662 -3.43 29.38 2.37
C TYR A 662 -2.47 28.18 2.46
N TYR A 663 -1.29 28.34 3.07
CA TYR A 663 -0.32 27.26 3.18
C TYR A 663 -0.76 26.19 4.18
N ILE A 664 -1.47 26.57 5.25
CA ILE A 664 -2.09 25.60 6.17
C ILE A 664 -3.08 24.75 5.40
N GLN A 665 -3.96 25.37 4.62
CA GLN A 665 -4.96 24.65 3.83
C GLN A 665 -4.35 23.68 2.84
N VAL A 666 -3.30 24.09 2.12
CA VAL A 666 -2.55 23.20 1.23
C VAL A 666 -1.91 22.04 1.99
N ALA A 667 -1.25 22.31 3.11
CA ALA A 667 -0.59 21.28 3.92
C ALA A 667 -1.60 20.28 4.50
N VAL A 668 -2.74 20.74 5.00
CA VAL A 668 -3.83 19.93 5.54
C VAL A 668 -4.51 19.09 4.45
N GLY A 669 -4.79 19.69 3.30
CA GLY A 669 -5.41 19.00 2.18
C GLY A 669 -4.53 17.88 1.61
N LEU A 670 -3.23 18.14 1.42
CA LEU A 670 -2.26 17.12 1.01
C LEU A 670 -2.12 16.02 2.05
N TYR A 671 -2.09 16.39 3.33
CA TYR A 671 -2.04 15.44 4.44
C TYR A 671 -3.25 14.49 4.44
N LEU A 672 -4.47 15.01 4.28
CA LEU A 672 -5.67 14.20 4.18
C LEU A 672 -5.59 13.20 3.02
N ILE A 673 -5.10 13.64 1.85
CA ILE A 673 -4.91 12.76 0.68
C ILE A 673 -3.95 11.61 1.06
N GLN A 674 -2.79 11.93 1.62
CA GLN A 674 -1.79 10.93 2.00
C GLN A 674 -2.33 9.91 3.03
N ILE A 675 -3.04 10.39 4.05
CA ILE A 675 -3.66 9.53 5.06
C ILE A 675 -4.75 8.65 4.45
N ILE A 676 -5.59 9.18 3.55
CA ILE A 676 -6.60 8.37 2.83
C ILE A 676 -5.92 7.24 2.06
N PHE A 677 -4.81 7.52 1.37
CA PHE A 677 -4.03 6.50 0.66
C PHE A 677 -3.48 5.42 1.60
N ILE A 678 -2.90 5.82 2.73
CA ILE A 678 -2.30 4.89 3.70
C ILE A 678 -3.40 4.05 4.35
N LEU A 679 -4.44 4.68 4.93
CA LEU A 679 -5.52 4.01 5.64
C LEU A 679 -6.32 3.07 4.74
N THR A 680 -6.58 3.46 3.48
CA THR A 680 -7.25 2.56 2.53
C THR A 680 -6.42 1.32 2.21
N ASN A 681 -5.09 1.46 2.09
CA ASN A 681 -4.22 0.31 1.87
C ASN A 681 -4.30 -0.70 3.03
N VAL A 682 -4.43 -0.22 4.28
CA VAL A 682 -4.63 -1.07 5.46
C VAL A 682 -5.98 -1.75 5.42
N LEU A 683 -7.02 -0.98 5.19
CA LEU A 683 -8.40 -1.45 5.17
C LEU A 683 -8.57 -2.59 4.16
N VAL A 684 -8.03 -2.42 2.95
CA VAL A 684 -8.09 -3.47 1.92
C VAL A 684 -7.26 -4.68 2.29
N THR A 685 -6.06 -4.47 2.87
CA THR A 685 -5.20 -5.58 3.29
C THR A 685 -5.82 -6.40 4.42
N ILE A 686 -6.57 -5.77 5.32
CA ILE A 686 -7.31 -6.44 6.39
C ILE A 686 -8.52 -7.20 5.82
N ASP A 687 -9.35 -6.52 5.03
CA ASP A 687 -10.65 -7.04 4.55
C ASP A 687 -10.52 -8.09 3.45
N SER A 688 -9.45 -8.06 2.64
CA SER A 688 -9.32 -8.97 1.49
C SER A 688 -7.89 -9.43 1.20
N GLY A 689 -6.93 -9.14 2.09
CA GLY A 689 -5.53 -9.41 1.81
C GLY A 689 -4.94 -8.45 0.77
N SER A 690 -3.73 -8.76 0.30
CA SER A 690 -3.01 -7.91 -0.65
C SER A 690 -3.63 -7.96 -2.06
N ASP A 691 -4.75 -7.28 -2.28
CA ASP A 691 -5.38 -7.15 -3.61
C ASP A 691 -5.10 -5.75 -4.20
N LYS A 692 -4.26 -5.71 -5.25
CA LYS A 692 -3.90 -4.45 -5.92
C LYS A 692 -5.09 -3.79 -6.63
N LEU A 693 -6.00 -4.58 -7.20
CA LEU A 693 -7.17 -4.09 -7.92
C LEU A 693 -8.14 -3.43 -6.95
N LYS A 694 -8.50 -4.15 -5.88
CA LYS A 694 -9.40 -3.65 -4.84
C LYS A 694 -8.83 -2.40 -4.18
N ARG A 695 -7.52 -2.40 -3.86
CA ARG A 695 -6.83 -1.24 -3.31
C ARG A 695 -6.98 0.00 -4.18
N THR A 696 -6.74 -0.14 -5.48
CA THR A 696 -6.81 1.00 -6.41
C THR A 696 -8.23 1.58 -6.46
N ALA A 697 -9.25 0.73 -6.47
CA ALA A 697 -10.63 1.19 -6.53
C ALA A 697 -11.14 1.80 -5.23
N ASP A 698 -10.84 1.18 -4.09
CA ASP A 698 -11.26 1.69 -2.80
C ASP A 698 -10.56 3.02 -2.50
N ILE A 699 -9.29 3.21 -2.91
CA ILE A 699 -8.63 4.53 -2.82
C ILE A 699 -9.44 5.55 -3.61
N GLY A 700 -9.82 5.25 -4.87
CA GLY A 700 -10.62 6.18 -5.67
C GLY A 700 -11.98 6.49 -5.06
N LYS A 701 -12.64 5.51 -4.44
CA LYS A 701 -13.94 5.67 -3.77
C LYS A 701 -13.83 6.57 -2.52
N TYR A 702 -12.91 6.25 -1.62
CA TYR A 702 -12.77 6.97 -0.34
C TYR A 702 -12.16 8.35 -0.52
N LEU A 703 -11.21 8.50 -1.45
CA LEU A 703 -10.63 9.79 -1.79
C LEU A 703 -11.68 10.75 -2.37
N LYS A 704 -12.58 10.24 -3.23
CA LYS A 704 -13.70 11.04 -3.75
C LYS A 704 -14.61 11.54 -2.62
N ILE A 705 -15.04 10.66 -1.71
CA ILE A 705 -15.97 11.03 -0.63
C ILE A 705 -15.27 12.01 0.33
N GLY A 706 -14.06 11.65 0.79
CA GLY A 706 -13.32 12.45 1.76
C GLY A 706 -12.99 13.84 1.26
N ILE A 707 -12.57 14.00 0.00
CA ILE A 707 -12.24 15.33 -0.53
C ILE A 707 -13.48 16.19 -0.78
N ILE A 708 -14.60 15.60 -1.19
CA ILE A 708 -15.86 16.35 -1.36
C ILE A 708 -16.34 16.89 -0.02
N VAL A 709 -16.31 16.06 1.03
CA VAL A 709 -16.65 16.48 2.39
C VAL A 709 -15.70 17.57 2.87
N TYR A 710 -14.38 17.38 2.74
CA TYR A 710 -13.38 18.38 3.12
C TYR A 710 -13.61 19.71 2.42
N THR A 711 -13.81 19.69 1.09
CA THR A 711 -13.97 20.91 0.29
C THR A 711 -15.28 21.62 0.65
N ALA A 712 -16.39 20.90 0.78
CA ALA A 712 -17.68 21.47 1.15
C ALA A 712 -17.64 22.09 2.55
N VAL A 713 -17.10 21.35 3.53
CA VAL A 713 -16.98 21.83 4.92
C VAL A 713 -16.04 23.03 4.99
N SER A 714 -14.86 22.96 4.37
CA SER A 714 -13.92 24.08 4.36
C SER A 714 -14.54 25.32 3.73
N PHE A 715 -15.23 25.18 2.59
CA PHE A 715 -15.92 26.29 1.92
C PHE A 715 -16.96 26.94 2.83
N ILE A 716 -17.82 26.13 3.45
CA ILE A 716 -18.84 26.61 4.39
C ILE A 716 -18.20 27.28 5.61
N SER A 717 -17.19 26.65 6.22
CA SER A 717 -16.49 27.17 7.39
C SER A 717 -15.76 28.48 7.08
N ILE A 718 -15.10 28.61 5.93
CA ILE A 718 -14.43 29.85 5.51
C ILE A 718 -15.46 30.97 5.40
N ILE A 719 -16.60 30.75 4.74
CA ILE A 719 -17.63 31.78 4.56
C ILE A 719 -18.26 32.18 5.91
N ILE A 720 -18.77 31.21 6.67
CA ILE A 720 -19.48 31.48 7.93
C ILE A 720 -18.57 32.18 8.93
N LEU A 721 -17.34 31.68 9.11
CA LEU A 721 -16.42 32.24 10.11
C LEU A 721 -15.86 33.59 9.68
N SER A 722 -15.66 33.82 8.38
CA SER A 722 -15.25 35.15 7.89
C SER A 722 -16.36 36.19 8.09
N VAL A 723 -17.62 35.82 7.83
CA VAL A 723 -18.78 36.68 8.07
C VAL A 723 -18.91 36.99 9.56
N LEU A 724 -18.80 35.99 10.42
CA LEU A 724 -18.88 36.14 11.87
C LEU A 724 -17.77 37.05 12.41
N ALA A 725 -16.53 36.89 11.92
CA ALA A 725 -15.42 37.76 12.27
C ALA A 725 -15.63 39.21 11.80
N GLY A 726 -16.19 39.40 10.61
CA GLY A 726 -16.59 40.71 10.10
C GLY A 726 -17.60 41.41 11.00
N PHE A 727 -18.66 40.71 11.40
CA PHE A 727 -19.68 41.26 12.30
C PHE A 727 -19.15 41.55 13.70
N SER A 728 -18.32 40.66 14.29
CA SER A 728 -17.78 40.87 15.64
C SER A 728 -16.87 42.09 15.71
N LEU A 729 -16.14 42.39 14.63
CA LEU A 729 -15.26 43.56 14.54
C LEU A 729 -16.01 44.83 14.13
N GLY A 730 -17.08 44.71 13.34
CA GLY A 730 -17.94 45.85 12.99
C GLY A 730 -18.71 46.43 14.17
N GLY A 731 -18.78 45.74 15.32
CA GLY A 731 -19.26 46.31 16.58
C GLY A 731 -18.18 47.01 17.42
N LEU A 732 -16.91 46.92 17.02
CA LEU A 732 -15.76 47.57 17.66
C LEU A 732 -15.28 48.84 16.92
N ALA A 733 -15.70 49.01 15.66
CA ALA A 733 -15.55 50.24 14.88
C ALA A 733 -16.80 51.12 15.06
#